data_AF-A0A1I6H4C8-F1
#
_entry.id   AF-A0A1I6H4C8-F1
#
_cell.length_a   1.000
_cell.length_b   1.000
_cell.length_c   1.000
_cell.angle_alpha   90.00
_cell.angle_beta   90.00
_cell.angle_gamma   90.00
#
_symmetry.space_group_name_H-M   'P 1'
#
loop_
_entity.id
_entity.type
_entity.pdbx_description
1 polymer ?
#
loop_
_entity_poly.entity_id
_entity_poly.type
_entity_poly.pdbx_seq_one_letter_code
_entity_poly.pdbx_strand_id
1 'polypeptide(L)'
;MSKERAPDDESVGTDYRADRPVGRDYESETGADDEREIETEGGDDTSLLDRRGYLKMAGVAAATVATVSTGGAAAGGTTRHGIEFDRVLDAVDDLGLDPSGNDPVNDRLEDALSDGTLVRFPQGEYSFDGVVEIDADRVGVLGDGDVRFVPPTGYSGFLFNYDPVPDDVLIENVDVDMRADDTTTGIRLRCRNHFHIQDVEFLGRGLTDNSGQVSAFLLGITSESGRGVLRDAVAKKGSRIDGYARGNGRIGVWVGWSNKGTVRIEGCDFREFGNNGTYTSRTPGQVEIVDCYFLNNNAANVRIGGEGSYIENCTVEIDFEKYTGPALGDISTGFGMRGIHIDQGVQLEGAESIPAGAEVRDCELVGADAPNGIAMINLSPQGRSVRVENTRVRVDIDDMWAVRRGRPGVIPWREWQRTPPKPHWIRMENVSITGSASGREAIRLVEADDSIVRNCCVHQTGSSRDGVNFVDSSGGVVEDSTVDVTGREVTLENSTASSSSITKDGSCPFPNPEAASTDSTDDTESTGTEDSADGSTSTAPDGTQELVVDGSQTTDRLTYTFTVDGSVEPGPRANASDEIDGTTVSGQVEGGIDSFWVSGEFTDFQVDGNPEVRLDGETVDPSELVVSETTDSTSDSTDGTGSTDGTTDDGDSTGDTDSTSDTDSTVDEAKLVIDGGVTSDRVEYTFAVDGSVEPGARANGSDVIDGSTVTGHVEGGIDSFIVTGSFTDFQLGGDIPVRLDGETVDPSELVDSTGDDSTGDGSTGDDTMSDGSATETTKERKLVVDGSGTSDRVEYAFVMDGSVEPGPRANGSDVIDGSTVTGHVEGGIDSFLVTGAFTDFQLDGDIPVRLDGETVEPSELGVEPARTVEVDGSQTDDPLAYTFTVDGSVTAGDGATDADVTDGTVTGRAEGDTSAYAVTGAFTNFQVESDLVVRVDGEPVDPSTLNGGHDLPHELVVDGDGAEASYLVETTGSVAKRDGGWGAEASDAATGGVASGTVAEDRDTFGFSGDVTRLRIDGDASLTFRR
;
A
#
# COMPACT_ATOMS: atom_id res chain seq x y z
N MET A 1 -19.87 34.40 28.50
CA MET A 1 -19.95 35.87 28.62
C MET A 1 -19.07 36.47 27.55
N SER A 2 -19.61 37.47 26.85
CA SER A 2 -19.12 38.23 25.69
C SER A 2 -17.61 38.32 25.45
N LYS A 3 -17.20 38.19 24.18
CA LYS A 3 -16.97 39.37 23.32
C LYS A 3 -16.98 38.99 21.83
N GLU A 4 -17.85 39.68 21.10
CA GLU A 4 -17.85 39.80 19.64
C GLU A 4 -16.58 40.49 19.15
N ARG A 5 -16.05 40.05 18.00
CA ARG A 5 -15.62 40.95 16.93
C ARG A 5 -15.60 40.18 15.60
N ALA A 6 -16.37 40.66 14.63
CA ALA A 6 -16.27 40.31 13.21
C ALA A 6 -15.65 41.52 12.47
N PRO A 7 -15.25 41.40 11.19
CA PRO A 7 -13.87 41.45 10.74
C PRO A 7 -13.49 42.80 10.13
N ASP A 8 -12.22 43.17 10.27
CA ASP A 8 -11.58 44.21 9.46
C ASP A 8 -10.56 43.50 8.54
N ASP A 9 -10.79 43.62 7.24
CA ASP A 9 -9.97 43.20 6.12
C ASP A 9 -8.76 44.14 6.02
N GLU A 10 -7.63 43.78 6.63
CA GLU A 10 -6.28 44.27 6.35
C GLU A 10 -5.29 43.63 7.35
N SER A 11 -4.10 43.23 6.87
CA SER A 11 -2.94 42.66 7.59
C SER A 11 -2.89 41.13 7.80
N VAL A 12 -2.52 40.41 6.73
CA VAL A 12 -1.63 39.25 6.86
C VAL A 12 -0.35 39.56 6.07
N GLY A 13 0.52 40.32 6.72
CA GLY A 13 1.83 40.71 6.23
C GLY A 13 2.66 41.20 7.41
N THR A 14 3.95 40.83 7.40
CA THR A 14 5.01 41.20 8.33
C THR A 14 5.05 40.44 9.67
N ASP A 15 5.83 39.35 9.70
CA ASP A 15 6.85 39.16 10.73
C ASP A 15 7.99 38.30 10.18
N TYR A 16 8.72 38.86 9.21
CA TYR A 16 10.14 38.59 9.02
C TYR A 16 10.84 39.94 9.17
N ARG A 17 11.40 40.19 10.35
CA ARG A 17 12.36 41.28 10.54
C ARG A 17 13.66 40.71 11.08
N ALA A 18 14.70 40.93 10.28
CA ALA A 18 16.10 40.76 10.61
C ALA A 18 16.53 41.67 11.77
N ASP A 19 17.73 41.33 12.28
CA ASP A 19 18.58 42.01 13.26
C ASP A 19 18.27 41.80 14.74
N ARG A 20 19.08 40.94 15.39
CA ARG A 20 20.00 41.35 16.48
C ARG A 20 21.25 40.45 16.56
N PRO A 21 22.45 41.01 16.85
CA PRO A 21 23.70 40.26 16.92
C PRO A 21 23.81 39.50 18.24
N VAL A 22 24.16 38.22 18.19
CA VAL A 22 24.41 37.43 19.41
C VAL A 22 25.84 37.67 19.87
N GLY A 23 25.95 38.36 20.99
CA GLY A 23 27.19 38.53 21.74
C GLY A 23 27.61 37.23 22.43
N ARG A 24 28.93 37.10 22.53
CA ARG A 24 29.68 36.13 23.33
C ARG A 24 29.12 36.01 24.75
N ASP A 25 29.10 34.78 25.25
CA ASP A 25 29.75 34.35 26.49
C ASP A 25 29.06 33.07 26.99
N TYR A 26 29.68 31.90 26.81
CA TYR A 26 29.63 30.79 27.77
C TYR A 26 30.85 29.89 27.54
N GLU A 27 31.82 30.04 28.43
CA GLU A 27 32.91 29.09 28.64
C GLU A 27 32.36 27.84 29.34
N SER A 28 32.71 26.66 28.85
CA SER A 28 33.09 25.54 29.71
C SER A 28 34.00 24.57 28.96
N GLU A 29 35.17 24.38 29.55
CA GLU A 29 36.33 23.62 29.10
C GLU A 29 36.11 22.10 29.07
N THR A 30 36.76 21.45 28.10
CA THR A 30 37.56 20.19 28.11
C THR A 30 37.35 19.54 26.74
N GLY A 31 38.31 19.31 25.85
CA GLY A 31 39.76 19.19 25.96
C GLY A 31 40.16 17.82 25.41
N ALA A 32 40.49 17.72 24.12
CA ALA A 32 41.42 16.73 23.55
C ALA A 32 41.63 17.05 22.06
N ASP A 33 42.85 17.46 21.74
CA ASP A 33 43.39 17.55 20.39
C ASP A 33 43.51 16.15 19.78
N ASP A 34 43.06 15.97 18.53
CA ASP A 34 43.74 15.04 17.62
C ASP A 34 43.64 15.62 16.20
N GLU A 35 44.77 16.16 15.74
CA GLU A 35 44.99 16.58 14.35
C GLU A 35 45.03 15.31 13.48
N ARG A 36 44.13 15.19 12.50
CA ARG A 36 44.39 14.35 11.33
C ARG A 36 44.05 15.08 10.04
N GLU A 37 45.03 14.97 9.16
CA GLU A 37 45.17 15.67 7.89
C GLU A 37 44.02 15.37 6.92
N ILE A 38 43.66 16.42 6.19
CA ILE A 38 42.77 16.47 5.06
C ILE A 38 43.42 15.70 3.90
N GLU A 39 42.83 14.58 3.47
CA GLU A 39 42.99 14.08 2.11
C GLU A 39 41.77 14.51 1.29
N THR A 40 42.04 15.41 0.35
CA THR A 40 41.09 15.92 -0.64
C THR A 40 41.23 15.04 -1.87
N GLU A 41 40.30 14.09 -2.07
CA GLU A 41 40.13 13.47 -3.38
C GLU A 41 39.16 14.31 -4.21
N GLY A 42 39.74 15.12 -5.09
CA GLY A 42 39.02 15.76 -6.18
C GLY A 42 38.69 14.72 -7.24
N GLY A 43 37.42 14.29 -7.28
CA GLY A 43 36.81 13.65 -8.43
C GLY A 43 36.43 14.73 -9.46
N ASP A 44 37.15 14.71 -10.57
CA ASP A 44 37.03 15.64 -11.70
C ASP A 44 35.78 15.29 -12.54
N ASP A 45 34.59 15.72 -12.08
CA ASP A 45 33.34 15.62 -12.85
C ASP A 45 33.32 16.71 -13.94
N THR A 46 34.10 16.47 -15.00
CA THR A 46 34.01 17.25 -16.23
C THR A 46 33.37 16.41 -17.34
N SER A 47 32.32 16.97 -17.95
CA SER A 47 31.72 16.57 -19.24
C SER A 47 30.65 15.46 -19.22
N LEU A 48 29.50 15.74 -18.60
CA LEU A 48 28.21 15.28 -19.12
C LEU A 48 27.41 16.50 -19.60
N LEU A 49 26.78 16.38 -20.77
CA LEU A 49 26.05 17.47 -21.41
C LEU A 49 24.84 17.85 -20.55
N ASP A 50 24.84 19.09 -20.06
CA ASP A 50 23.70 19.73 -19.39
C ASP A 50 22.47 19.75 -20.35
N ARG A 51 21.22 19.80 -19.85
CA ARG A 51 19.96 19.82 -20.63
C ARG A 51 20.01 20.86 -21.77
N ARG A 52 20.68 21.98 -21.51
CA ARG A 52 20.89 23.09 -22.46
C ARG A 52 21.90 22.77 -23.57
N GLY A 53 22.84 21.84 -23.35
CA GLY A 53 23.68 21.26 -24.40
C GLY A 53 22.88 20.44 -25.42
N TYR A 54 21.80 19.79 -24.97
CA TYR A 54 20.92 18.99 -25.82
C TYR A 54 19.90 19.86 -26.59
N LEU A 55 19.31 20.87 -25.95
CA LEU A 55 18.45 21.86 -26.63
C LEU A 55 19.19 22.67 -27.71
N LYS A 56 20.50 22.87 -27.57
CA LYS A 56 21.36 23.48 -28.62
C LYS A 56 21.55 22.59 -29.85
N MET A 57 21.40 21.27 -29.72
CA MET A 57 21.51 20.33 -30.85
C MET A 57 20.17 20.16 -31.58
N ALA A 58 19.04 20.21 -30.86
CA ALA A 58 17.69 20.18 -31.45
C ALA A 58 17.25 21.55 -32.03
N GLY A 59 17.85 22.66 -31.56
CA GLY A 59 17.49 24.04 -31.93
C GLY A 59 18.20 24.63 -33.16
N VAL A 60 18.61 23.85 -34.16
CA VAL A 60 19.13 24.38 -35.44
C VAL A 60 18.05 24.40 -36.51
N ALA A 61 16.91 25.03 -36.21
CA ALA A 61 15.91 25.40 -37.23
C ALA A 61 14.99 26.53 -36.74
N ALA A 62 15.53 27.75 -36.52
CA ALA A 62 14.92 29.05 -36.83
C ALA A 62 15.43 30.19 -35.90
N ALA A 63 16.60 30.75 -36.20
CA ALA A 63 16.90 32.16 -35.92
C ALA A 63 18.13 32.61 -36.72
N THR A 64 18.01 32.82 -38.03
CA THR A 64 18.93 33.74 -38.71
C THR A 64 18.63 35.16 -38.23
N VAL A 65 19.24 35.56 -37.11
CA VAL A 65 19.37 36.98 -36.75
C VAL A 65 20.53 37.52 -37.57
N ALA A 66 20.21 38.40 -38.52
CA ALA A 66 21.21 39.18 -39.23
C ALA A 66 22.00 40.00 -38.21
N THR A 67 23.29 39.73 -38.08
CA THR A 67 24.23 40.55 -37.32
C THR A 67 24.33 41.91 -37.99
N VAL A 68 23.57 42.88 -37.48
CA VAL A 68 23.77 44.31 -37.78
C VAL A 68 24.35 44.97 -36.55
N SER A 69 25.68 45.04 -36.52
CA SER A 69 26.40 45.94 -35.64
C SER A 69 26.15 47.39 -36.06
N THR A 70 25.22 48.09 -35.42
CA THR A 70 25.21 49.56 -35.28
C THR A 70 24.23 49.98 -34.19
N GLY A 71 24.71 50.76 -33.23
CA GLY A 71 24.07 51.00 -31.94
C GLY A 71 22.76 51.80 -31.93
N GLY A 72 22.07 51.67 -30.80
CA GLY A 72 21.12 52.62 -30.24
C GLY A 72 19.72 52.61 -30.87
N ALA A 73 18.89 51.66 -30.47
CA ALA A 73 17.44 51.85 -30.33
C ALA A 73 16.83 50.68 -29.53
N ALA A 74 16.23 50.96 -28.36
CA ALA A 74 15.23 50.07 -27.76
C ALA A 74 14.13 49.85 -28.81
N ALA A 75 14.05 48.65 -29.38
CA ALA A 75 13.29 48.39 -30.60
C ALA A 75 12.09 47.47 -30.36
N GLY A 76 10.90 48.06 -30.34
CA GLY A 76 9.60 47.41 -30.56
C GLY A 76 8.98 46.73 -29.34
N GLY A 77 7.69 46.96 -29.13
CA GLY A 77 6.91 46.15 -28.21
C GLY A 77 6.80 44.71 -28.71
N THR A 78 6.72 43.75 -27.80
CA THR A 78 6.63 42.31 -28.09
C THR A 78 5.52 41.69 -27.26
N THR A 79 4.96 40.57 -27.72
CA THR A 79 3.97 39.80 -26.95
C THR A 79 4.48 38.38 -26.77
N ARG A 80 4.45 37.87 -25.55
CA ARG A 80 4.89 36.51 -25.23
C ARG A 80 3.90 35.85 -24.27
N HIS A 81 3.40 34.67 -24.63
CA HIS A 81 2.36 33.95 -23.89
C HIS A 81 1.12 34.80 -23.56
N GLY A 82 0.80 35.80 -24.38
CA GLY A 82 -0.33 36.71 -24.14
C GLY A 82 0.00 37.93 -23.27
N ILE A 83 1.23 38.06 -22.78
CA ILE A 83 1.72 39.25 -22.06
C ILE A 83 2.35 40.21 -23.06
N GLU A 84 1.90 41.47 -23.09
CA GLU A 84 2.44 42.52 -23.94
C GLU A 84 3.53 43.33 -23.20
N PHE A 85 4.66 43.55 -23.85
CA PHE A 85 5.75 44.40 -23.37
C PHE A 85 5.95 45.57 -24.31
N ASP A 86 6.06 46.77 -23.75
CA ASP A 86 6.28 48.03 -24.47
C ASP A 86 7.77 48.24 -24.81
N ARG A 87 8.66 47.64 -24.00
CA ARG A 87 10.11 47.81 -24.10
C ARG A 87 10.83 46.49 -23.81
N VAL A 88 11.81 46.16 -24.66
CA VAL A 88 12.74 45.06 -24.45
C VAL A 88 14.13 45.63 -24.23
N LEU A 89 14.82 45.18 -23.18
CA LEU A 89 16.18 45.58 -22.81
C LEU A 89 17.09 44.35 -22.78
N ASP A 90 18.30 44.48 -23.31
CA ASP A 90 19.36 43.49 -23.13
C ASP A 90 20.08 43.71 -21.78
N ALA A 91 20.15 42.66 -20.96
CA ALA A 91 20.77 42.68 -19.65
C ALA A 91 22.23 43.16 -19.68
N VAL A 92 22.99 42.81 -20.71
CA VAL A 92 24.42 43.17 -20.79
C VAL A 92 24.60 44.44 -21.61
N ASP A 93 24.02 44.50 -22.81
CA ASP A 93 24.27 45.61 -23.73
C ASP A 93 23.55 46.91 -23.30
N ASP A 94 22.34 46.82 -22.75
CA ASP A 94 21.57 48.00 -22.33
C ASP A 94 21.74 48.32 -20.83
N LEU A 95 21.79 47.31 -19.96
CA LEU A 95 21.89 47.49 -18.51
C LEU A 95 23.32 47.35 -17.97
N GLY A 96 24.23 46.74 -18.73
CA GLY A 96 25.61 46.48 -18.31
C GLY A 96 25.74 45.46 -17.19
N LEU A 97 24.76 44.57 -16.99
CA LEU A 97 24.84 43.47 -16.03
C LEU A 97 26.05 42.59 -16.35
N ASP A 98 26.69 42.06 -15.31
CA ASP A 98 27.87 41.20 -15.46
C ASP A 98 27.45 39.73 -15.67
N PRO A 99 27.63 39.14 -16.87
CA PRO A 99 27.29 37.75 -17.15
C PRO A 99 28.35 36.75 -16.61
N SER A 100 29.38 37.24 -15.91
CA SER A 100 30.41 36.40 -15.27
C SER A 100 30.27 36.32 -13.75
N GLY A 101 29.22 36.92 -13.19
CA GLY A 101 28.86 36.79 -11.78
C GLY A 101 29.75 37.53 -10.78
N ASN A 102 30.63 38.44 -11.20
CA ASN A 102 31.48 39.20 -10.26
C ASN A 102 30.74 40.37 -9.61
N ASP A 103 29.80 40.99 -10.34
CA ASP A 103 28.97 42.08 -9.83
C ASP A 103 27.49 41.64 -9.72
N PRO A 104 26.79 42.00 -8.61
CA PRO A 104 25.39 41.65 -8.44
C PRO A 104 24.46 42.43 -9.38
N VAL A 105 23.34 41.80 -9.76
CA VAL A 105 22.37 42.39 -10.71
C VAL A 105 21.34 43.32 -10.07
N ASN A 106 21.11 43.20 -8.76
CA ASN A 106 19.96 43.76 -8.04
C ASN A 106 19.66 45.22 -8.38
N ASP A 107 20.56 46.16 -8.03
CA ASP A 107 20.36 47.60 -8.22
C ASP A 107 19.91 47.97 -9.66
N ARG A 108 20.54 47.36 -10.67
CA ARG A 108 20.25 47.70 -12.07
C ARG A 108 19.00 47.02 -12.59
N LEU A 109 18.68 45.83 -12.07
CA LEU A 109 17.48 45.11 -12.44
C LEU A 109 16.23 45.77 -11.83
N GLU A 110 16.30 46.20 -10.57
CA GLU A 110 15.25 46.99 -9.90
C GLU A 110 14.98 48.32 -10.65
N ASP A 111 16.02 49.05 -11.05
CA ASP A 111 15.89 50.28 -11.83
C ASP A 111 15.30 50.04 -13.24
N ALA A 112 15.52 48.86 -13.83
CA ALA A 112 15.11 48.53 -15.19
C ALA A 112 13.67 48.01 -15.27
N LEU A 113 13.27 47.13 -14.34
CA LEU A 113 11.97 46.46 -14.31
C LEU A 113 10.85 47.41 -13.90
N SER A 114 10.36 48.15 -14.89
CA SER A 114 9.21 49.05 -14.82
C SER A 114 8.11 48.60 -15.77
N ASP A 115 6.89 49.12 -15.60
CA ASP A 115 5.72 48.76 -16.42
C ASP A 115 6.03 48.59 -17.92
N GLY A 116 5.62 47.43 -18.45
CA GLY A 116 5.81 47.06 -19.85
C GLY A 116 7.23 46.67 -20.22
N THR A 117 8.14 46.41 -19.26
CA THR A 117 9.54 46.07 -19.56
C THR A 117 9.81 44.57 -19.52
N LEU A 118 10.43 44.06 -20.59
CA LEU A 118 11.04 42.73 -20.66
C LEU A 118 12.57 42.88 -20.66
N VAL A 119 13.26 42.21 -19.74
CA VAL A 119 14.73 42.14 -19.72
C VAL A 119 15.17 40.78 -20.25
N ARG A 120 16.02 40.79 -21.28
CA ARG A 120 16.62 39.62 -21.92
C ARG A 120 18.03 39.39 -21.41
N PHE A 121 18.29 38.22 -20.85
CA PHE A 121 19.58 37.81 -20.33
C PHE A 121 20.29 36.93 -21.36
N PRO A 122 21.40 37.36 -21.98
CA PRO A 122 22.23 36.45 -22.76
C PRO A 122 22.87 35.38 -21.85
N GLN A 123 23.37 34.29 -22.44
CA GLN A 123 24.10 33.24 -21.73
C GLN A 123 25.14 33.83 -20.76
N GLY A 124 25.09 33.40 -19.49
CA GLY A 124 25.94 33.91 -18.42
C GLY A 124 25.48 33.47 -17.03
N GLU A 125 26.35 33.69 -16.05
CA GLU A 125 26.07 33.57 -14.62
C GLU A 125 25.87 34.96 -14.04
N TYR A 126 24.70 35.20 -13.45
CA TYR A 126 24.28 36.49 -12.94
C TYR A 126 24.13 36.41 -11.43
N SER A 127 25.03 37.07 -10.73
CA SER A 127 25.08 37.08 -9.26
C SER A 127 23.96 37.94 -8.69
N PHE A 128 23.34 37.49 -7.61
CA PHE A 128 22.40 38.25 -6.79
C PHE A 128 23.07 38.52 -5.44
N ASP A 129 22.82 39.69 -4.84
CA ASP A 129 23.23 39.99 -3.46
C ASP A 129 22.05 39.97 -2.47
N GLY A 130 20.86 39.64 -2.96
CA GLY A 130 19.63 39.56 -2.18
C GLY A 130 18.39 39.45 -3.05
N VAL A 131 17.25 39.87 -2.49
CA VAL A 131 15.97 39.96 -3.20
C VAL A 131 15.99 41.14 -4.19
N VAL A 132 15.31 40.99 -5.32
CA VAL A 132 15.01 42.05 -6.28
C VAL A 132 13.59 42.55 -6.01
N GLU A 133 13.47 43.83 -5.64
CA GLU A 133 12.20 44.49 -5.39
C GLU A 133 11.62 45.09 -6.68
N ILE A 134 10.39 44.70 -7.04
CA ILE A 134 9.73 45.10 -8.28
C ILE A 134 8.41 45.80 -7.97
N ASP A 135 8.34 47.09 -8.32
CA ASP A 135 7.14 47.94 -8.25
C ASP A 135 6.67 48.23 -9.69
N ALA A 136 6.02 47.24 -10.30
CA ALA A 136 5.50 47.31 -11.65
C ALA A 136 4.35 46.31 -11.88
N ASP A 137 3.37 46.70 -12.68
CA ASP A 137 2.20 45.88 -12.99
C ASP A 137 2.47 44.85 -14.08
N ARG A 138 3.43 45.11 -14.97
CA ARG A 138 3.70 44.26 -16.13
C ARG A 138 5.19 44.18 -16.45
N VAL A 139 5.83 43.07 -16.11
CA VAL A 139 7.28 42.90 -16.26
C VAL A 139 7.66 41.49 -16.71
N GLY A 140 8.85 41.35 -17.29
CA GLY A 140 9.34 40.07 -17.75
C GLY A 140 10.84 39.89 -17.63
N VAL A 141 11.25 38.64 -17.40
CA VAL A 141 12.63 38.16 -17.44
C VAL A 141 12.69 36.99 -18.42
N LEU A 142 13.60 37.06 -19.38
CA LEU A 142 13.78 36.04 -20.42
C LEU A 142 15.25 35.69 -20.58
N GLY A 143 15.64 34.43 -20.40
CA GLY A 143 16.98 33.96 -20.73
C GLY A 143 17.13 33.61 -22.21
N ASP A 144 18.31 33.90 -22.77
CA ASP A 144 18.75 33.56 -24.11
C ASP A 144 19.97 32.63 -24.03
N GLY A 145 19.71 31.32 -24.15
CA GLY A 145 20.74 30.30 -23.98
C GLY A 145 20.94 29.92 -22.51
N ASP A 146 22.20 29.74 -22.08
CA ASP A 146 22.54 29.23 -20.76
C ASP A 146 22.65 30.34 -19.69
N VAL A 147 21.53 30.74 -19.09
CA VAL A 147 21.41 31.78 -18.06
C VAL A 147 21.20 31.17 -16.69
N ARG A 148 22.06 31.53 -15.74
CA ARG A 148 21.98 31.12 -14.33
C ARG A 148 21.86 32.31 -13.41
N PHE A 149 20.90 32.28 -12.51
CA PHE A 149 20.74 33.20 -11.40
C PHE A 149 21.36 32.61 -10.15
N VAL A 150 22.37 33.29 -9.62
CA VAL A 150 23.23 32.78 -8.55
C VAL A 150 23.00 33.60 -7.28
N PRO A 151 22.14 33.16 -6.34
CA PRO A 151 22.04 33.75 -5.01
C PRO A 151 23.38 33.74 -4.24
N PRO A 152 23.54 34.61 -3.22
CA PRO A 152 24.73 34.58 -2.39
C PRO A 152 24.81 33.29 -1.56
N THR A 153 26.03 32.88 -1.19
CA THR A 153 26.25 31.74 -0.27
C THR A 153 25.53 31.97 1.06
N GLY A 154 24.87 30.94 1.59
CA GLY A 154 24.05 31.01 2.81
C GLY A 154 22.74 31.78 2.65
N TYR A 155 22.32 32.10 1.43
CA TYR A 155 21.09 32.86 1.20
C TYR A 155 19.84 32.00 1.44
N SER A 156 18.91 32.55 2.22
CA SER A 156 17.59 31.97 2.45
C SER A 156 16.51 33.02 2.21
N GLY A 157 15.88 33.00 1.03
CA GLY A 157 14.88 33.99 0.63
C GLY A 157 14.35 33.76 -0.79
N PHE A 158 13.36 34.56 -1.21
CA PHE A 158 12.88 34.56 -2.59
C PHE A 158 13.68 35.56 -3.43
N LEU A 159 14.04 35.21 -4.66
CA LEU A 159 14.83 36.09 -5.54
C LEU A 159 14.05 37.32 -6.00
N PHE A 160 12.76 37.18 -6.23
CA PHE A 160 11.88 38.25 -6.70
C PHE A 160 10.80 38.54 -5.67
N ASN A 161 10.64 39.82 -5.33
CA ASN A 161 9.50 40.31 -4.56
C ASN A 161 8.75 41.35 -5.38
N TYR A 162 7.45 41.13 -5.55
CA TYR A 162 6.57 42.02 -6.30
C TYR A 162 5.63 42.72 -5.31
N ASP A 163 5.80 44.03 -5.15
CA ASP A 163 4.95 44.87 -4.30
C ASP A 163 4.80 46.25 -4.95
N PRO A 164 3.59 46.64 -5.40
CA PRO A 164 2.28 45.98 -5.21
C PRO A 164 2.11 44.69 -6.03
N VAL A 165 0.97 44.01 -5.83
CA VAL A 165 0.63 42.78 -6.59
C VAL A 165 0.49 43.10 -8.09
N PRO A 166 1.35 42.53 -8.96
CA PRO A 166 1.38 42.83 -10.39
C PRO A 166 0.16 42.27 -11.13
N ASP A 167 -0.11 42.77 -12.34
CA ASP A 167 -1.15 42.25 -13.23
C ASP A 167 -0.62 41.07 -14.08
N ASP A 168 0.55 41.23 -14.69
CA ASP A 168 1.13 40.33 -15.70
C ASP A 168 2.64 40.13 -15.46
N VAL A 169 3.10 38.88 -15.28
CA VAL A 169 4.53 38.59 -15.07
C VAL A 169 5.00 37.41 -15.92
N LEU A 170 6.16 37.59 -16.56
CA LEU A 170 6.87 36.53 -17.29
C LEU A 170 8.21 36.20 -16.63
N ILE A 171 8.49 34.92 -16.41
CA ILE A 171 9.84 34.42 -16.09
C ILE A 171 10.10 33.21 -16.99
N GLU A 172 11.13 33.26 -17.82
CA GLU A 172 11.34 32.20 -18.80
C GLU A 172 12.80 31.89 -19.09
N ASN A 173 13.11 30.59 -19.20
CA ASN A 173 14.40 30.04 -19.64
C ASN A 173 15.58 30.49 -18.75
N VAL A 174 15.43 30.37 -17.44
CA VAL A 174 16.44 30.75 -16.44
C VAL A 174 16.63 29.64 -15.42
N ASP A 175 17.88 29.28 -15.12
CA ASP A 175 18.17 28.36 -14.04
C ASP A 175 18.48 29.16 -12.77
N VAL A 176 18.12 28.60 -11.62
CA VAL A 176 18.41 29.15 -10.29
C VAL A 176 19.42 28.25 -9.61
N ASP A 177 20.66 28.72 -9.49
CA ASP A 177 21.77 27.95 -8.95
C ASP A 177 21.92 28.14 -7.44
N MET A 178 21.41 27.18 -6.69
CA MET A 178 21.47 27.13 -5.24
C MET A 178 22.41 26.03 -4.73
N ARG A 179 23.46 25.68 -5.50
CA ARG A 179 24.48 24.71 -5.09
C ARG A 179 25.44 25.24 -4.03
N ALA A 180 25.50 26.55 -3.83
CA ALA A 180 26.32 27.16 -2.78
C ALA A 180 25.90 26.66 -1.39
N ASP A 181 26.86 26.51 -0.49
CA ASP A 181 26.63 26.02 0.88
C ASP A 181 25.55 26.83 1.61
N ASP A 182 24.71 26.12 2.37
CA ASP A 182 23.60 26.66 3.16
C ASP A 182 22.59 27.54 2.38
N THR A 183 22.60 27.49 1.05
CA THR A 183 21.72 28.31 0.19
C THR A 183 20.43 27.59 -0.16
N THR A 184 19.30 28.24 0.07
CA THR A 184 17.96 27.77 -0.35
C THR A 184 17.14 28.96 -0.83
N THR A 185 16.65 28.93 -2.07
CA THR A 185 15.86 30.04 -2.62
C THR A 185 14.61 29.57 -3.37
N GLY A 186 13.85 30.52 -3.90
CA GLY A 186 12.63 30.26 -4.64
C GLY A 186 12.10 31.50 -5.35
N ILE A 187 10.98 31.33 -6.03
CA ILE A 187 10.26 32.38 -6.73
C ILE A 187 8.89 32.54 -6.09
N ARG A 188 8.59 33.75 -5.63
CA ARG A 188 7.26 34.10 -5.14
C ARG A 188 6.57 35.01 -6.15
N LEU A 189 5.40 34.60 -6.61
CA LEU A 189 4.63 35.35 -7.57
C LEU A 189 3.14 35.26 -7.27
N ARG A 190 2.57 36.38 -6.82
CA ARG A 190 1.12 36.55 -6.79
C ARG A 190 0.78 37.58 -7.85
N CYS A 191 -0.08 37.23 -8.79
CA CYS A 191 -0.57 38.18 -9.80
C CYS A 191 -2.06 38.41 -9.62
N ARG A 192 -2.54 39.54 -10.12
CA ARG A 192 -3.98 39.79 -10.25
C ARG A 192 -4.56 38.94 -11.35
N ASN A 193 -4.01 39.00 -12.56
CA ASN A 193 -4.65 38.41 -13.74
C ASN A 193 -3.85 37.28 -14.37
N HIS A 194 -2.52 37.43 -14.52
CA HIS A 194 -1.77 36.51 -15.36
C HIS A 194 -0.31 36.39 -14.95
N PHE A 195 0.18 35.15 -14.94
CA PHE A 195 1.63 34.90 -14.97
C PHE A 195 1.94 33.75 -15.90
N HIS A 196 3.13 33.77 -16.50
CA HIS A 196 3.71 32.66 -17.22
C HIS A 196 5.13 32.43 -16.73
N ILE A 197 5.38 31.27 -16.13
CA ILE A 197 6.71 30.80 -15.74
C ILE A 197 7.01 29.56 -16.56
N GLN A 198 8.10 29.55 -17.32
CA GLN A 198 8.45 28.41 -18.17
C GLN A 198 9.96 28.14 -18.20
N ASP A 199 10.35 26.87 -18.29
CA ASP A 199 11.75 26.45 -18.47
C ASP A 199 12.66 26.99 -17.35
N VAL A 200 12.29 26.68 -16.10
CA VAL A 200 13.04 27.08 -14.90
C VAL A 200 13.54 25.86 -14.16
N GLU A 201 14.85 25.73 -13.98
CA GLU A 201 15.46 24.64 -13.21
C GLU A 201 16.13 25.17 -11.93
N PHE A 202 15.87 24.51 -10.79
CA PHE A 202 16.62 24.73 -9.57
C PHE A 202 17.80 23.75 -9.50
N LEU A 203 19.03 24.27 -9.57
CA LEU A 203 20.25 23.49 -9.44
C LEU A 203 20.68 23.47 -7.97
N GLY A 204 20.85 22.28 -7.40
CA GLY A 204 21.27 22.09 -6.01
C GLY A 204 20.15 21.66 -5.06
N ARG A 205 20.50 21.43 -3.79
CA ARG A 205 19.60 20.87 -2.78
C ARG A 205 19.37 21.82 -1.62
N GLY A 206 18.10 22.01 -1.24
CA GLY A 206 17.73 22.81 -0.06
C GLY A 206 18.11 22.10 1.23
N LEU A 207 19.29 22.40 1.78
CA LEU A 207 19.84 21.75 2.98
C LEU A 207 19.78 22.63 4.24
N THR A 208 19.30 23.87 4.14
CA THR A 208 19.28 24.78 5.27
C THR A 208 18.36 24.25 6.39
N ASP A 209 18.94 23.84 7.51
CA ASP A 209 18.21 23.38 8.70
C ASP A 209 17.44 24.56 9.31
N ASN A 210 16.10 24.60 9.20
CA ASN A 210 15.17 25.27 10.14
C ASN A 210 13.70 25.29 9.68
N SER A 211 12.80 25.54 10.63
CA SER A 211 11.36 25.74 10.47
C SER A 211 11.02 26.95 9.58
N GLY A 212 10.53 26.70 8.36
CA GLY A 212 10.03 27.74 7.44
C GLY A 212 10.84 27.88 6.16
N GLN A 213 11.24 26.76 5.54
CA GLN A 213 12.04 26.81 4.32
C GLN A 213 11.29 27.48 3.15
N VAL A 214 12.04 28.20 2.33
CA VAL A 214 11.54 28.89 1.13
C VAL A 214 11.10 27.86 0.09
N SER A 215 9.81 27.85 -0.25
CA SER A 215 9.28 27.00 -1.33
C SER A 215 9.92 27.35 -2.66
N ALA A 216 10.14 26.36 -3.54
CA ALA A 216 10.72 26.64 -4.87
C ALA A 216 9.82 27.60 -5.66
N PHE A 217 8.50 27.39 -5.60
CA PHE A 217 7.49 28.30 -6.12
C PHE A 217 6.41 28.60 -5.08
N LEU A 218 6.06 29.88 -4.94
CA LEU A 218 4.91 30.36 -4.16
C LEU A 218 4.01 31.18 -5.08
N LEU A 219 2.93 30.56 -5.56
CA LEU A 219 2.12 31.08 -6.67
C LEU A 219 0.69 31.45 -6.23
N GLY A 220 0.06 32.35 -6.99
CA GLY A 220 -1.38 32.57 -6.90
C GLY A 220 -1.92 33.66 -7.80
N ILE A 221 -3.17 33.50 -8.21
CA ILE A 221 -3.93 34.49 -8.99
C ILE A 221 -5.04 35.06 -8.11
N THR A 222 -5.09 36.38 -7.90
CA THR A 222 -6.07 36.99 -6.99
C THR A 222 -7.41 37.32 -7.65
N SER A 223 -7.48 37.41 -8.98
CA SER A 223 -8.73 37.55 -9.74
C SER A 223 -9.37 36.19 -10.05
N GLU A 224 -10.68 36.06 -9.86
CA GLU A 224 -11.42 34.82 -10.18
C GLU A 224 -11.33 34.42 -11.66
N SER A 225 -11.19 35.40 -12.57
CA SER A 225 -11.05 35.15 -14.01
C SER A 225 -9.60 35.07 -14.48
N GLY A 226 -8.63 35.26 -13.59
CA GLY A 226 -7.23 35.22 -13.94
C GLY A 226 -6.70 33.80 -14.12
N ARG A 227 -5.58 33.66 -14.82
CA ARG A 227 -4.93 32.38 -15.08
C ARG A 227 -3.42 32.51 -14.99
N GLY A 228 -2.78 31.63 -14.23
CA GLY A 228 -1.33 31.53 -14.16
C GLY A 228 -0.85 30.17 -14.65
N VAL A 229 0.30 30.14 -15.32
CA VAL A 229 0.92 28.92 -15.85
C VAL A 229 2.34 28.78 -15.29
N LEU A 230 2.64 27.62 -14.73
CA LEU A 230 3.98 27.13 -14.46
C LEU A 230 4.21 25.92 -15.37
N ARG A 231 5.18 26.00 -16.27
CA ARG A 231 5.45 24.98 -17.29
C ARG A 231 6.92 24.56 -17.29
N ASP A 232 7.20 23.28 -17.49
CA ASP A 232 8.56 22.74 -17.71
C ASP A 232 9.57 23.10 -16.61
N ALA A 233 9.07 23.26 -15.37
CA ALA A 233 9.89 23.58 -14.22
C ALA A 233 10.48 22.32 -13.59
N VAL A 234 11.76 22.38 -13.19
CA VAL A 234 12.51 21.21 -12.71
C VAL A 234 13.16 21.50 -11.37
N ALA A 235 12.97 20.60 -10.42
CA ALA A 235 13.73 20.57 -9.16
C ALA A 235 13.88 19.12 -8.70
N LYS A 236 14.99 18.49 -9.10
CA LYS A 236 15.28 17.07 -8.82
C LYS A 236 15.83 16.80 -7.42
N LYS A 237 16.32 17.84 -6.75
CA LYS A 237 16.92 17.76 -5.42
C LYS A 237 16.22 18.75 -4.49
N GLY A 238 14.91 18.59 -4.29
CA GLY A 238 14.05 19.59 -3.62
C GLY A 238 14.61 20.08 -2.28
N SER A 239 14.81 19.18 -1.32
CA SER A 239 15.44 19.49 -0.04
C SER A 239 15.98 18.24 0.65
N ARG A 240 16.27 18.34 1.94
CA ARG A 240 16.18 17.21 2.88
C ARG A 240 14.75 16.69 2.93
N ILE A 241 14.53 15.39 2.72
CA ILE A 241 13.21 14.76 2.66
C ILE A 241 12.58 14.50 4.05
N ASP A 242 13.44 14.28 5.04
CA ASP A 242 13.12 14.25 6.47
C ASP A 242 12.87 15.66 7.06
N GLY A 243 13.06 16.70 6.26
CA GLY A 243 12.91 18.11 6.63
C GLY A 243 11.47 18.62 6.75
N TYR A 244 10.46 17.79 7.10
CA TYR A 244 9.04 18.22 7.14
C TYR A 244 8.78 19.35 8.13
N ALA A 245 9.59 19.47 9.19
CA ALA A 245 9.60 20.58 10.13
C ALA A 245 8.20 20.99 10.65
N ARG A 246 7.40 20.00 11.06
CA ARG A 246 5.99 20.16 11.52
C ARG A 246 5.10 20.88 10.49
N GLY A 247 5.33 20.62 9.21
CA GLY A 247 4.62 21.22 8.08
C GLY A 247 5.27 22.50 7.54
N ASN A 248 6.43 22.90 8.06
CA ASN A 248 7.19 24.07 7.60
C ASN A 248 8.42 23.70 6.73
N GLY A 249 8.52 22.45 6.28
CA GLY A 249 9.53 22.01 5.33
C GLY A 249 9.35 22.65 3.95
N ARG A 250 10.36 22.53 3.09
CA ARG A 250 10.36 23.10 1.74
C ARG A 250 9.35 22.40 0.84
N ILE A 251 8.55 23.20 0.15
CA ILE A 251 7.52 22.76 -0.80
C ILE A 251 8.03 23.06 -2.22
N GLY A 252 7.75 22.20 -3.19
CA GLY A 252 8.02 22.49 -4.60
C GLY A 252 7.15 23.64 -5.08
N VAL A 253 5.83 23.47 -5.09
CA VAL A 253 4.86 24.52 -5.44
C VAL A 253 3.83 24.73 -4.35
N TRP A 254 3.76 25.94 -3.79
CA TRP A 254 2.69 26.36 -2.89
C TRP A 254 1.67 27.24 -3.61
N VAL A 255 0.40 26.82 -3.61
CA VAL A 255 -0.75 27.65 -4.03
C VAL A 255 -1.72 27.74 -2.84
N GLY A 256 -1.77 28.93 -2.23
CA GLY A 256 -2.50 29.14 -0.98
C GLY A 256 -3.84 29.87 -1.13
N TRP A 257 -4.35 30.33 0.02
CA TRP A 257 -5.67 30.97 0.13
C TRP A 257 -5.87 32.24 -0.71
N SER A 258 -4.79 32.92 -1.09
CA SER A 258 -4.84 34.11 -1.94
C SER A 258 -5.22 33.80 -3.40
N ASN A 259 -5.09 32.55 -3.84
CA ASN A 259 -5.50 32.16 -5.17
C ASN A 259 -7.03 32.04 -5.27
N LYS A 260 -7.62 32.77 -6.22
CA LYS A 260 -9.04 32.82 -6.56
C LYS A 260 -9.29 32.40 -8.01
N GLY A 261 -8.32 32.61 -8.88
CA GLY A 261 -8.37 32.19 -10.28
C GLY A 261 -7.84 30.77 -10.48
N THR A 262 -7.29 30.51 -11.66
CA THR A 262 -6.75 29.19 -12.04
C THR A 262 -5.22 29.21 -12.07
N VAL A 263 -4.58 28.22 -11.46
CA VAL A 263 -3.14 27.97 -11.62
C VAL A 263 -2.95 26.62 -12.31
N ARG A 264 -2.29 26.62 -13.47
CA ARG A 264 -1.90 25.42 -14.19
C ARG A 264 -0.43 25.11 -13.94
N ILE A 265 -0.13 23.87 -13.60
CA ILE A 265 1.21 23.29 -13.43
C ILE A 265 1.34 22.19 -14.47
N GLU A 266 2.27 22.33 -15.41
CA GLU A 266 2.33 21.53 -16.63
C GLU A 266 3.76 21.08 -16.95
N GLY A 267 3.97 19.81 -17.33
CA GLY A 267 5.29 19.36 -17.78
C GLY A 267 6.40 19.44 -16.71
N CYS A 268 6.05 19.56 -15.43
CA CYS A 268 7.01 19.83 -14.36
C CYS A 268 7.59 18.54 -13.75
N ASP A 269 8.81 18.63 -13.23
CA ASP A 269 9.54 17.54 -12.58
C ASP A 269 9.96 17.96 -11.16
N PHE A 270 9.26 17.43 -10.14
CA PHE A 270 9.51 17.77 -8.74
C PHE A 270 9.85 16.53 -7.92
N ARG A 271 11.06 16.52 -7.34
CA ARG A 271 11.55 15.36 -6.58
C ARG A 271 12.15 15.76 -5.24
N GLU A 272 12.01 14.86 -4.27
CA GLU A 272 12.75 14.88 -3.00
C GLU A 272 12.55 16.14 -2.15
N PHE A 273 11.36 16.74 -2.19
CA PHE A 273 10.98 17.77 -1.25
C PHE A 273 10.61 17.15 0.11
N GLY A 274 11.06 17.78 1.19
CA GLY A 274 10.74 17.37 2.57
C GLY A 274 9.38 17.84 3.05
N ASN A 275 8.75 18.72 2.27
CA ASN A 275 7.30 18.93 2.25
C ASN A 275 6.76 18.58 0.85
N ASN A 276 5.51 18.89 0.55
CA ASN A 276 4.90 18.41 -0.68
C ASN A 276 5.65 18.83 -1.96
N GLY A 277 5.63 17.98 -2.98
CA GLY A 277 6.02 18.38 -4.34
C GLY A 277 5.14 19.53 -4.81
N THR A 278 3.81 19.37 -4.64
CA THR A 278 2.85 20.47 -4.76
C THR A 278 1.91 20.50 -3.55
N TYR A 279 1.76 21.67 -2.93
CA TYR A 279 0.77 21.94 -1.91
C TYR A 279 -0.22 22.96 -2.46
N THR A 280 -1.31 22.46 -3.02
CA THR A 280 -2.26 23.26 -3.81
C THR A 280 -3.72 23.01 -3.42
N SER A 281 -3.95 22.38 -2.26
CA SER A 281 -5.28 21.98 -1.81
C SER A 281 -6.03 23.02 -0.97
N ARG A 282 -5.32 24.00 -0.40
CA ARG A 282 -5.87 25.00 0.53
C ARG A 282 -6.13 26.34 -0.13
N THR A 283 -6.72 26.25 -1.32
CA THR A 283 -7.02 27.40 -2.15
C THR A 283 -8.50 27.39 -2.54
N PRO A 284 -9.17 28.55 -2.56
CA PRO A 284 -10.51 28.65 -3.10
C PRO A 284 -10.56 28.78 -4.63
N GLY A 285 -9.42 29.02 -5.28
CA GLY A 285 -9.30 28.96 -6.75
C GLY A 285 -9.09 27.52 -7.26
N GLN A 286 -8.91 27.39 -8.57
CA GLN A 286 -8.73 26.10 -9.25
C GLN A 286 -7.26 25.81 -9.51
N VAL A 287 -6.91 24.52 -9.52
CA VAL A 287 -5.55 24.05 -9.80
C VAL A 287 -5.58 22.88 -10.78
N GLU A 288 -4.85 23.02 -11.87
CA GLU A 288 -4.69 22.01 -12.92
C GLU A 288 -3.25 21.47 -12.88
N ILE A 289 -3.06 20.17 -12.69
CA ILE A 289 -1.73 19.53 -12.68
C ILE A 289 -1.69 18.51 -13.81
N VAL A 290 -0.87 18.76 -14.84
CA VAL A 290 -0.93 18.00 -16.10
C VAL A 290 0.48 17.63 -16.58
N ASP A 291 0.67 16.42 -17.10
CA ASP A 291 1.93 15.97 -17.70
C ASP A 291 3.15 16.09 -16.76
N CYS A 292 2.95 15.96 -15.44
CA CYS A 292 4.01 16.16 -14.45
C CYS A 292 4.59 14.84 -13.95
N TYR A 293 5.85 14.89 -13.53
CA TYR A 293 6.55 13.81 -12.84
C TYR A 293 6.86 14.19 -11.40
N PHE A 294 6.55 13.27 -10.47
CA PHE A 294 6.85 13.43 -9.05
C PHE A 294 7.55 12.20 -8.50
N LEU A 295 8.64 12.40 -7.75
CA LEU A 295 9.36 11.32 -7.08
C LEU A 295 9.70 11.69 -5.64
N ASN A 296 9.36 10.81 -4.71
CA ASN A 296 9.81 10.88 -3.32
C ASN A 296 9.60 12.26 -2.65
N ASN A 297 8.43 12.89 -2.75
CA ASN A 297 8.17 14.08 -1.95
C ASN A 297 7.37 13.72 -0.69
N ASN A 298 7.87 14.12 0.48
CA ASN A 298 7.20 13.92 1.77
C ASN A 298 6.53 15.22 2.17
N ALA A 299 5.31 15.38 2.66
CA ALA A 299 4.35 14.38 3.10
C ALA A 299 3.40 13.88 2.02
N ALA A 300 3.47 14.44 0.80
CA ALA A 300 2.85 13.86 -0.39
C ALA A 300 3.49 14.43 -1.66
N ASN A 301 3.58 13.62 -2.72
CA ASN A 301 3.97 14.06 -4.06
C ASN A 301 3.05 15.18 -4.57
N VAL A 302 1.75 14.93 -4.55
CA VAL A 302 0.73 15.91 -4.93
C VAL A 302 -0.27 16.09 -3.81
N ARG A 303 -0.58 17.34 -3.46
CA ARG A 303 -1.68 17.68 -2.54
C ARG A 303 -2.62 18.66 -3.20
N ILE A 304 -3.86 18.23 -3.45
CA ILE A 304 -4.87 18.97 -4.23
C ILE A 304 -6.26 18.90 -3.55
N GLY A 305 -7.18 19.78 -3.94
CA GLY A 305 -8.55 19.76 -3.45
C GLY A 305 -9.42 20.81 -4.14
N GLY A 306 -10.73 20.60 -4.12
CA GLY A 306 -11.69 21.54 -4.70
C GLY A 306 -12.32 21.05 -6.00
N GLU A 307 -13.56 21.49 -6.23
CA GLU A 307 -14.24 21.35 -7.52
C GLU A 307 -13.49 22.14 -8.60
N GLY A 308 -13.32 21.54 -9.79
CA GLY A 308 -12.58 22.14 -10.89
C GLY A 308 -11.05 22.00 -10.80
N SER A 309 -10.53 21.38 -9.73
CA SER A 309 -9.11 21.05 -9.61
C SER A 309 -8.86 19.57 -9.96
N TYR A 310 -7.85 19.30 -10.79
CA TYR A 310 -7.57 17.96 -11.28
C TYR A 310 -6.08 17.66 -11.45
N ILE A 311 -5.77 16.36 -11.43
CA ILE A 311 -4.47 15.78 -11.80
C ILE A 311 -4.71 14.90 -13.03
N GLU A 312 -3.97 15.13 -14.10
CA GLU A 312 -4.15 14.46 -15.39
C GLU A 312 -2.81 14.06 -16.00
N ASN A 313 -2.72 12.84 -16.56
CA ASN A 313 -1.55 12.35 -17.28
C ASN A 313 -0.22 12.54 -16.51
N CYS A 314 -0.25 12.36 -15.19
CA CYS A 314 0.92 12.52 -14.33
C CYS A 314 1.48 11.15 -13.92
N THR A 315 2.81 11.11 -13.72
CA THR A 315 3.49 9.98 -13.09
C THR A 315 3.90 10.36 -11.67
N VAL A 316 3.53 9.54 -10.70
CA VAL A 316 3.85 9.74 -9.28
C VAL A 316 4.49 8.50 -8.72
N GLU A 317 5.74 8.64 -8.28
CA GLU A 317 6.53 7.55 -7.73
C GLU A 317 6.89 7.79 -6.25
N ILE A 318 6.83 6.70 -5.49
CA ILE A 318 7.44 6.56 -4.17
C ILE A 318 8.35 5.33 -4.27
N ASP A 319 9.64 5.59 -4.35
CA ASP A 319 10.67 4.59 -4.55
C ASP A 319 11.97 5.09 -3.93
N PHE A 320 12.20 4.70 -2.68
CA PHE A 320 13.35 5.17 -1.91
C PHE A 320 14.69 4.63 -2.38
N GLU A 321 14.72 3.61 -3.24
CA GLU A 321 15.94 3.17 -3.91
C GLU A 321 16.47 4.26 -4.86
N LYS A 322 15.57 5.10 -5.41
CA LYS A 322 15.91 6.24 -6.27
C LYS A 322 16.28 7.51 -5.49
N TYR A 323 16.34 7.48 -4.16
CA TYR A 323 16.64 8.67 -3.36
C TYR A 323 18.11 9.07 -3.45
N THR A 324 18.35 10.34 -3.83
CA THR A 324 19.70 10.90 -4.07
C THR A 324 20.14 11.90 -2.99
N GLY A 325 19.40 11.97 -1.87
CA GLY A 325 19.67 12.92 -0.80
C GLY A 325 20.55 12.37 0.32
N PRO A 326 20.85 13.20 1.33
CA PRO A 326 21.59 12.75 2.50
C PRO A 326 20.82 11.69 3.29
N ALA A 327 21.54 10.89 4.08
CA ALA A 327 20.95 9.96 5.04
C ALA A 327 19.85 10.62 5.88
N LEU A 328 18.79 9.87 6.14
CA LEU A 328 17.65 10.34 6.92
C LEU A 328 18.04 10.49 8.38
N GLY A 329 17.60 11.58 9.00
CA GLY A 329 17.60 11.75 10.44
C GLY A 329 16.35 11.14 11.08
N ASP A 330 15.82 11.81 12.11
CA ASP A 330 14.61 11.36 12.81
C ASP A 330 13.36 11.49 11.92
N ILE A 331 12.82 10.34 11.51
CA ILE A 331 11.59 10.21 10.72
C ILE A 331 10.36 9.85 11.57
N SER A 332 10.49 9.76 12.89
CA SER A 332 9.38 9.41 13.80
C SER A 332 8.25 10.43 13.76
N THR A 333 8.54 11.67 13.35
CA THR A 333 7.55 12.75 13.25
C THR A 333 7.53 13.39 11.88
N GLY A 334 6.35 13.37 11.23
CA GLY A 334 6.15 14.10 9.98
C GLY A 334 6.64 13.39 8.71
N PHE A 335 7.06 12.14 8.83
CA PHE A 335 7.35 11.26 7.71
C PHE A 335 6.17 10.33 7.47
N GLY A 336 5.51 10.47 6.33
CA GLY A 336 4.32 9.70 6.01
C GLY A 336 3.89 10.02 4.59
N MET A 337 4.45 9.28 3.66
CA MET A 337 4.40 9.60 2.24
C MET A 337 3.06 9.19 1.63
N ARG A 338 2.57 10.02 0.73
CA ARG A 338 1.42 9.72 -0.12
C ARG A 338 1.76 10.07 -1.55
N GLY A 339 1.20 9.34 -2.52
CA GLY A 339 1.23 9.77 -3.91
C GLY A 339 0.43 11.06 -4.04
N ILE A 340 -0.89 10.94 -3.91
CA ILE A 340 -1.85 12.02 -4.04
C ILE A 340 -2.59 12.18 -2.71
N HIS A 341 -2.65 13.41 -2.21
CA HIS A 341 -3.34 13.76 -0.97
C HIS A 341 -4.47 14.76 -1.24
N ILE A 342 -5.71 14.31 -1.08
CA ILE A 342 -6.90 15.14 -1.22
C ILE A 342 -7.23 15.81 0.11
N ASP A 343 -7.24 17.13 0.15
CA ASP A 343 -7.54 17.94 1.34
C ASP A 343 -8.43 19.14 0.95
N GLN A 344 -9.58 19.32 1.60
CA GLN A 344 -10.45 20.48 1.40
C GLN A 344 -10.59 21.32 2.68
N GLY A 345 -9.62 21.18 3.60
CA GLY A 345 -9.54 22.00 4.81
C GLY A 345 -9.27 23.48 4.49
N VAL A 346 -9.97 24.38 5.16
CA VAL A 346 -9.79 25.83 4.97
C VAL A 346 -8.56 26.35 5.72
N GLN A 347 -7.86 27.35 5.17
CA GLN A 347 -6.68 27.92 5.84
C GLN A 347 -7.04 28.91 6.95
N LEU A 348 -8.14 29.65 6.79
CA LEU A 348 -8.55 30.73 7.68
C LEU A 348 -9.78 30.36 8.50
N GLU A 349 -9.79 30.74 9.77
CA GLU A 349 -10.97 30.56 10.63
C GLU A 349 -12.15 31.36 10.08
N GLY A 350 -13.32 30.71 9.97
CA GLY A 350 -14.54 31.33 9.44
C GLY A 350 -14.63 31.41 7.92
N ALA A 351 -13.64 30.91 7.18
CA ALA A 351 -13.70 30.80 5.73
C ALA A 351 -14.79 29.82 5.26
N GLU A 352 -15.30 30.06 4.04
CA GLU A 352 -16.18 29.12 3.35
C GLU A 352 -15.44 27.82 3.04
N SER A 353 -16.16 26.69 3.16
CA SER A 353 -15.62 25.37 2.85
C SER A 353 -15.27 25.26 1.37
N ILE A 354 -14.11 24.66 1.09
CA ILE A 354 -13.71 24.34 -0.28
C ILE A 354 -14.71 23.33 -0.87
N PRO A 355 -15.24 23.54 -2.09
CA PRO A 355 -16.16 22.62 -2.75
C PRO A 355 -15.64 21.18 -2.87
N ALA A 356 -16.54 20.21 -2.97
CA ALA A 356 -16.20 18.81 -3.15
C ALA A 356 -16.04 18.48 -4.65
N GLY A 357 -15.17 17.53 -5.01
CA GLY A 357 -15.01 17.07 -6.40
C GLY A 357 -13.65 17.36 -7.02
N ALA A 358 -12.56 16.98 -6.33
CA ALA A 358 -11.26 16.89 -6.99
C ALA A 358 -11.24 15.67 -7.93
N GLU A 359 -10.38 15.69 -8.94
CA GLU A 359 -10.30 14.62 -9.95
C GLU A 359 -8.86 14.14 -10.15
N VAL A 360 -8.71 12.83 -10.35
CA VAL A 360 -7.46 12.15 -10.72
C VAL A 360 -7.77 11.32 -11.96
N ARG A 361 -7.09 11.59 -13.07
CA ARG A 361 -7.38 10.92 -14.33
C ARG A 361 -6.14 10.60 -15.15
N ASP A 362 -6.16 9.47 -15.84
CA ASP A 362 -5.13 9.09 -16.81
C ASP A 362 -3.72 9.05 -16.19
N CYS A 363 -3.59 8.73 -14.90
CA CYS A 363 -2.31 8.80 -14.17
C CYS A 363 -1.63 7.43 -13.99
N GLU A 364 -0.31 7.46 -13.80
CA GLU A 364 0.51 6.34 -13.35
C GLU A 364 1.01 6.59 -11.92
N LEU A 365 0.61 5.74 -10.97
CA LEU A 365 1.00 5.86 -9.57
C LEU A 365 1.75 4.60 -9.14
N VAL A 366 3.01 4.74 -8.72
CA VAL A 366 3.85 3.61 -8.27
C VAL A 366 4.35 3.84 -6.84
N GLY A 367 4.06 2.90 -5.93
CA GLY A 367 4.65 2.82 -4.61
C GLY A 367 5.47 1.55 -4.48
N ALA A 368 6.77 1.65 -4.70
CA ALA A 368 7.71 0.52 -4.72
C ALA A 368 8.44 0.35 -3.37
N ASP A 369 9.05 1.44 -2.85
CA ASP A 369 9.78 1.42 -1.58
C ASP A 369 9.59 2.74 -0.82
N ALA A 370 9.31 2.65 0.47
CA ALA A 370 9.16 3.81 1.35
C ALA A 370 9.54 3.50 2.80
N PRO A 371 10.23 4.42 3.50
CA PRO A 371 10.45 4.30 4.94
C PRO A 371 9.15 4.31 5.75
N ASN A 372 8.14 5.04 5.27
CA ASN A 372 6.78 5.04 5.82
C ASN A 372 5.77 5.48 4.76
N GLY A 373 5.07 4.52 4.16
CA GLY A 373 4.01 4.72 3.18
C GLY A 373 2.62 4.76 3.81
N ILE A 374 1.78 5.71 3.40
CA ILE A 374 0.38 5.77 3.84
C ILE A 374 -0.55 5.31 2.73
N ALA A 375 -0.66 6.03 1.62
CA ALA A 375 -1.44 5.55 0.48
C ALA A 375 -1.04 6.23 -0.83
N MET A 376 -1.25 5.56 -1.96
CA MET A 376 -1.06 6.21 -3.26
C MET A 376 -2.11 7.28 -3.54
N ILE A 377 -3.37 7.05 -3.18
CA ILE A 377 -4.41 8.09 -3.16
C ILE A 377 -5.02 8.16 -1.76
N ASN A 378 -4.84 9.28 -1.06
CA ASN A 378 -5.34 9.47 0.30
C ASN A 378 -6.26 10.68 0.42
N LEU A 379 -7.50 10.47 0.86
CA LEU A 379 -8.38 11.53 1.36
C LEU A 379 -8.13 11.80 2.84
N SER A 380 -7.81 13.07 3.15
CA SER A 380 -7.61 13.54 4.53
C SER A 380 -8.93 13.59 5.32
N PRO A 381 -8.90 13.71 6.66
CA PRO A 381 -10.11 13.96 7.47
C PRO A 381 -10.89 15.23 7.07
N GLN A 382 -10.25 16.17 6.40
CA GLN A 382 -10.87 17.39 5.87
C GLN A 382 -11.18 17.28 4.36
N GLY A 383 -10.76 16.18 3.72
CA GLY A 383 -11.14 15.83 2.36
C GLY A 383 -12.64 15.56 2.28
N ARG A 384 -13.22 15.93 1.13
CA ARG A 384 -14.65 15.72 0.83
C ARG A 384 -14.78 14.59 -0.16
N SER A 385 -14.62 14.83 -1.45
CA SER A 385 -14.73 13.76 -2.46
C SER A 385 -13.68 13.85 -3.55
N VAL A 386 -13.43 12.70 -4.17
CA VAL A 386 -12.55 12.55 -5.33
C VAL A 386 -13.16 11.59 -6.35
N ARG A 387 -13.04 11.91 -7.63
CA ARG A 387 -13.20 10.95 -8.75
C ARG A 387 -11.82 10.48 -9.20
N VAL A 388 -11.70 9.18 -9.44
CA VAL A 388 -10.49 8.56 -9.97
C VAL A 388 -10.87 7.78 -11.22
N GLU A 389 -10.31 8.15 -12.37
CA GLU A 389 -10.69 7.62 -13.67
C GLU A 389 -9.45 7.19 -14.46
N ASN A 390 -9.53 6.08 -15.20
CA ASN A 390 -8.49 5.64 -16.16
C ASN A 390 -7.06 5.64 -15.59
N THR A 391 -6.90 5.28 -14.31
CA THR A 391 -5.64 5.45 -13.58
C THR A 391 -5.05 4.09 -13.22
N ARG A 392 -3.72 3.94 -13.32
CA ARG A 392 -2.99 2.78 -12.82
C ARG A 392 -2.32 3.09 -11.48
N VAL A 393 -2.41 2.14 -10.57
CA VAL A 393 -1.83 2.24 -9.23
C VAL A 393 -1.12 0.93 -8.90
N ARG A 394 0.21 0.92 -8.91
CA ARG A 394 1.01 -0.21 -8.44
C ARG A 394 1.46 0.07 -6.99
N VAL A 395 1.23 -0.88 -6.09
CA VAL A 395 1.67 -0.80 -4.69
C VAL A 395 2.34 -2.10 -4.28
N ASP A 396 3.63 -2.02 -4.00
CA ASP A 396 4.48 -3.12 -3.51
C ASP A 396 4.86 -2.94 -2.04
N ILE A 397 4.64 -1.75 -1.49
CA ILE A 397 4.92 -1.42 -0.08
C ILE A 397 3.87 -2.09 0.81
N ASP A 398 4.32 -3.01 1.66
CA ASP A 398 3.48 -3.67 2.68
C ASP A 398 2.76 -2.65 3.56
N ASP A 399 1.55 -3.00 4.01
CA ASP A 399 0.67 -2.15 4.83
C ASP A 399 0.24 -0.81 4.18
N MET A 400 0.66 -0.52 2.94
CA MET A 400 0.25 0.69 2.24
C MET A 400 -1.04 0.47 1.46
N TRP A 401 -1.98 1.40 1.57
CA TRP A 401 -3.21 1.38 0.79
C TRP A 401 -2.97 1.89 -0.63
N ALA A 402 -3.63 1.30 -1.64
CA ALA A 402 -3.70 1.93 -2.96
C ALA A 402 -4.59 3.17 -2.90
N VAL A 403 -5.80 3.02 -2.34
CA VAL A 403 -6.75 4.12 -2.15
C VAL A 403 -7.27 4.10 -0.72
N ARG A 404 -7.21 5.23 -0.04
CA ARG A 404 -7.65 5.37 1.34
C ARG A 404 -8.47 6.63 1.56
N ARG A 405 -9.57 6.46 2.29
CA ARG A 405 -10.26 7.56 2.94
C ARG A 405 -10.09 7.50 4.46
N GLY A 406 -9.45 8.52 5.03
CA GLY A 406 -9.47 8.71 6.48
C GLY A 406 -10.85 9.14 6.98
N ARG A 407 -11.20 8.84 8.25
CA ARG A 407 -12.47 9.26 8.85
C ARG A 407 -12.63 10.80 8.76
N PRO A 408 -13.79 11.34 8.32
CA PRO A 408 -14.02 12.77 8.28
C PRO A 408 -14.01 13.31 9.69
N GLY A 409 -13.36 14.44 9.89
CA GLY A 409 -13.32 14.99 11.23
C GLY A 409 -12.37 16.14 11.40
N VAL A 410 -12.41 16.65 12.63
CA VAL A 410 -11.52 17.67 13.16
C VAL A 410 -10.06 17.22 13.07
N ILE A 411 -9.18 18.13 12.68
CA ILE A 411 -7.74 17.93 12.81
C ILE A 411 -7.34 18.44 14.20
N PRO A 412 -6.66 17.63 15.06
CA PRO A 412 -6.41 18.00 16.47
C PRO A 412 -5.70 19.34 16.67
N TRP A 413 -4.75 19.69 15.81
CA TRP A 413 -4.02 20.97 15.88
C TRP A 413 -4.75 22.13 15.17
N ARG A 414 -5.97 21.91 14.69
CA ARG A 414 -6.89 22.92 14.12
C ARG A 414 -8.32 22.65 14.59
N GLU A 415 -8.54 22.64 15.90
CA GLU A 415 -9.82 22.31 16.52
C GLU A 415 -11.02 23.15 16.03
N TRP A 416 -10.76 24.33 15.48
CA TRP A 416 -11.77 25.21 14.87
C TRP A 416 -12.30 24.69 13.52
N GLN A 417 -11.55 23.81 12.83
CA GLN A 417 -12.02 23.12 11.64
C GLN A 417 -12.96 22.00 12.05
N ARG A 418 -14.25 22.17 11.78
CA ARG A 418 -15.26 21.13 12.00
C ARG A 418 -15.09 19.98 11.01
N THR A 419 -15.85 18.89 11.22
CA THR A 419 -16.04 17.87 10.20
C THR A 419 -16.47 18.52 8.88
N PRO A 420 -15.80 18.21 7.75
CA PRO A 420 -16.13 18.83 6.48
C PRO A 420 -17.55 18.47 6.05
N PRO A 421 -18.27 19.34 5.31
CA PRO A 421 -19.61 19.00 4.81
C PRO A 421 -19.56 17.82 3.85
N LYS A 422 -20.60 16.97 3.86
CA LYS A 422 -20.84 15.98 2.80
C LYS A 422 -20.87 16.66 1.41
N PRO A 423 -20.62 15.94 0.31
CA PRO A 423 -20.37 14.51 0.23
C PRO A 423 -18.99 14.09 0.71
N HIS A 424 -18.85 12.81 1.06
CA HIS A 424 -17.58 12.21 1.44
C HIS A 424 -17.18 10.97 0.62
N TRP A 425 -17.74 10.79 -0.57
CA TRP A 425 -17.49 9.59 -1.38
C TRP A 425 -16.11 9.59 -2.03
N ILE A 426 -15.63 8.39 -2.34
CA ILE A 426 -14.62 8.14 -3.39
C ILE A 426 -15.34 7.40 -4.52
N ARG A 427 -15.13 7.81 -5.76
CA ARG A 427 -15.69 7.13 -6.93
C ARG A 427 -14.58 6.80 -7.91
N MET A 428 -14.50 5.53 -8.26
CA MET A 428 -13.46 4.96 -9.10
C MET A 428 -14.10 4.28 -10.30
N GLU A 429 -13.59 4.60 -11.48
CA GLU A 429 -14.03 4.02 -12.75
C GLU A 429 -12.81 3.75 -13.63
N ASN A 430 -12.70 2.55 -14.22
CA ASN A 430 -11.56 2.19 -15.08
C ASN A 430 -10.20 2.30 -14.38
N VAL A 431 -10.13 1.90 -13.10
CA VAL A 431 -8.89 1.96 -12.31
C VAL A 431 -8.27 0.58 -12.18
N SER A 432 -6.97 0.47 -12.46
CA SER A 432 -6.20 -0.76 -12.26
C SER A 432 -5.26 -0.61 -11.06
N ILE A 433 -5.45 -1.44 -10.04
CA ILE A 433 -4.62 -1.52 -8.84
C ILE A 433 -3.86 -2.84 -8.87
N THR A 434 -2.53 -2.77 -8.83
CA THR A 434 -1.64 -3.95 -8.87
C THR A 434 -0.57 -3.91 -7.80
N GLY A 435 0.25 -4.96 -7.71
CA GLY A 435 1.48 -4.98 -6.92
C GLY A 435 1.50 -6.04 -5.81
N SER A 436 2.63 -6.14 -5.13
CA SER A 436 2.92 -7.23 -4.18
C SER A 436 2.65 -6.90 -2.71
N ALA A 437 2.06 -5.74 -2.39
CA ALA A 437 1.85 -5.31 -1.01
C ALA A 437 1.03 -6.32 -0.19
N SER A 438 1.57 -6.73 0.95
CA SER A 438 0.92 -7.58 1.95
C SER A 438 0.18 -6.76 3.01
N GLY A 439 -0.76 -7.41 3.69
CA GLY A 439 -1.52 -6.83 4.80
C GLY A 439 -2.56 -5.78 4.36
N ARG A 440 -3.57 -5.59 5.22
CA ARG A 440 -4.69 -4.65 5.04
C ARG A 440 -5.48 -4.88 3.74
N GLU A 441 -6.38 -3.96 3.45
CA GLU A 441 -7.10 -3.84 2.19
C GLU A 441 -6.38 -2.96 1.15
N ALA A 442 -6.60 -3.22 -0.14
CA ALA A 442 -6.14 -2.35 -1.22
C ALA A 442 -6.88 -0.99 -1.20
N ILE A 443 -8.19 -1.03 -1.02
CA ILE A 443 -9.09 0.13 -1.01
C ILE A 443 -9.81 0.22 0.35
N ARG A 444 -9.60 1.31 1.10
CA ARG A 444 -10.29 1.57 2.38
C ARG A 444 -11.21 2.77 2.35
N LEU A 445 -12.48 2.57 2.70
CA LEU A 445 -13.56 3.55 2.62
C LEU A 445 -14.25 3.72 3.98
N VAL A 446 -13.79 4.68 4.80
CA VAL A 446 -14.35 4.94 6.15
C VAL A 446 -15.37 6.07 6.11
N GLU A 447 -16.59 5.92 6.64
CA GLU A 447 -17.70 6.91 6.57
C GLU A 447 -17.98 7.46 5.15
N ALA A 448 -17.63 6.71 4.12
CA ALA A 448 -17.56 7.13 2.74
C ALA A 448 -18.87 6.84 2.00
N ASP A 449 -20.00 7.36 2.50
CA ASP A 449 -21.32 7.11 1.92
C ASP A 449 -21.35 7.34 0.41
N ASP A 450 -22.07 6.49 -0.32
CA ASP A 450 -22.27 6.56 -1.77
C ASP A 450 -20.97 6.47 -2.62
N SER A 451 -19.94 5.81 -2.08
CA SER A 451 -18.69 5.48 -2.80
C SER A 451 -18.92 4.34 -3.80
N ILE A 452 -18.21 4.40 -4.92
CA ILE A 452 -18.38 3.48 -6.05
C ILE A 452 -17.01 2.98 -6.49
N VAL A 453 -16.88 1.67 -6.65
CA VAL A 453 -15.79 0.99 -7.34
C VAL A 453 -16.41 0.25 -8.52
N ARG A 454 -16.25 0.78 -9.73
CA ARG A 454 -16.87 0.24 -10.95
C ARG A 454 -15.82 0.03 -12.03
N ASN A 455 -15.92 -1.05 -12.81
CA ASN A 455 -15.02 -1.32 -13.92
C ASN A 455 -13.54 -1.19 -13.51
N CYS A 456 -13.23 -1.69 -12.31
CA CYS A 456 -11.89 -1.63 -11.75
C CYS A 456 -11.27 -3.03 -11.79
N CYS A 457 -9.94 -3.07 -11.84
CA CYS A 457 -9.19 -4.29 -11.61
C CYS A 457 -8.33 -4.10 -10.38
N VAL A 458 -8.46 -4.97 -9.39
CA VAL A 458 -7.64 -5.01 -8.18
C VAL A 458 -6.96 -6.37 -8.16
N HIS A 459 -5.68 -6.41 -8.48
CA HIS A 459 -4.85 -7.62 -8.49
C HIS A 459 -3.63 -7.44 -7.59
N GLN A 460 -3.71 -7.87 -6.33
CA GLN A 460 -2.59 -7.76 -5.39
C GLN A 460 -2.22 -9.11 -4.78
N THR A 461 -0.95 -9.47 -4.93
CA THR A 461 -0.47 -10.84 -4.66
C THR A 461 0.13 -11.02 -3.27
N GLY A 462 0.30 -9.93 -2.51
CA GLY A 462 0.84 -9.96 -1.16
C GLY A 462 -0.06 -10.72 -0.19
N SER A 463 0.52 -11.30 0.85
CA SER A 463 -0.21 -12.13 1.82
C SER A 463 -1.22 -11.30 2.65
N SER A 464 -2.33 -11.90 3.06
CA SER A 464 -3.35 -11.25 3.91
C SER A 464 -3.86 -9.91 3.36
N ARG A 465 -4.05 -9.83 2.04
CA ARG A 465 -4.45 -8.60 1.35
C ARG A 465 -5.94 -8.65 0.98
N ASP A 466 -6.76 -7.85 1.64
CA ASP A 466 -8.17 -7.69 1.28
C ASP A 466 -8.33 -6.74 0.06
N GLY A 467 -9.45 -6.81 -0.64
CA GLY A 467 -9.74 -5.97 -1.81
C GLY A 467 -10.29 -4.61 -1.42
N VAL A 468 -11.60 -4.54 -1.15
CA VAL A 468 -12.34 -3.31 -0.82
C VAL A 468 -12.95 -3.42 0.57
N ASN A 469 -12.59 -2.53 1.48
CA ASN A 469 -13.20 -2.44 2.81
C ASN A 469 -14.06 -1.17 2.95
N PHE A 470 -15.32 -1.37 3.35
CA PHE A 470 -16.21 -0.29 3.82
C PHE A 470 -16.34 -0.32 5.34
N VAL A 471 -16.04 0.82 5.98
CA VAL A 471 -16.20 1.02 7.42
C VAL A 471 -17.19 2.16 7.67
N ASP A 472 -18.20 1.94 8.51
CA ASP A 472 -19.23 2.93 8.87
C ASP A 472 -19.85 3.68 7.65
N SER A 473 -20.01 2.98 6.52
CA SER A 473 -20.40 3.58 5.23
C SER A 473 -21.71 3.00 4.72
N SER A 474 -22.54 3.83 4.09
CA SER A 474 -23.82 3.42 3.52
C SER A 474 -23.92 3.67 2.02
N GLY A 475 -24.65 2.80 1.32
CA GLY A 475 -24.89 2.95 -0.13
C GLY A 475 -23.65 2.71 -1.00
N GLY A 476 -22.67 1.94 -0.52
CA GLY A 476 -21.50 1.57 -1.31
C GLY A 476 -21.84 0.67 -2.50
N VAL A 477 -21.07 0.76 -3.58
CA VAL A 477 -21.22 -0.11 -4.76
C VAL A 477 -19.85 -0.64 -5.18
N VAL A 478 -19.75 -1.95 -5.40
CA VAL A 478 -18.61 -2.60 -6.07
C VAL A 478 -19.18 -3.42 -7.22
N GLU A 479 -18.94 -3.01 -8.46
CA GLU A 479 -19.53 -3.70 -9.61
C GLU A 479 -18.63 -3.79 -10.83
N ASP A 480 -18.90 -4.80 -11.66
CA ASP A 480 -18.24 -5.03 -12.95
C ASP A 480 -16.71 -4.96 -12.83
N SER A 481 -16.16 -5.58 -11.79
CA SER A 481 -14.75 -5.41 -11.41
C SER A 481 -14.07 -6.76 -11.20
N THR A 482 -12.77 -6.83 -11.46
CA THR A 482 -11.92 -7.95 -11.03
C THR A 482 -11.32 -7.60 -9.67
N VAL A 483 -11.48 -8.47 -8.68
CA VAL A 483 -10.86 -8.36 -7.36
C VAL A 483 -10.18 -9.69 -7.05
N ASP A 484 -8.94 -9.81 -7.52
CA ASP A 484 -8.06 -10.96 -7.37
C ASP A 484 -7.00 -10.62 -6.31
N VAL A 485 -7.27 -11.05 -5.08
CA VAL A 485 -6.44 -10.75 -3.91
C VAL A 485 -6.33 -11.98 -3.02
N THR A 486 -5.32 -12.02 -2.15
CA THR A 486 -5.11 -13.18 -1.28
C THR A 486 -6.09 -13.27 -0.10
N GLY A 487 -6.73 -12.15 0.26
CA GLY A 487 -7.74 -12.03 1.30
C GLY A 487 -9.17 -12.03 0.76
N ARG A 488 -10.06 -11.27 1.40
CA ARG A 488 -11.48 -11.14 1.02
C ARG A 488 -11.66 -10.02 0.00
N GLU A 489 -12.49 -10.24 -1.01
CA GLU A 489 -12.67 -9.28 -2.09
C GLU A 489 -13.39 -8.00 -1.61
N VAL A 490 -14.45 -8.17 -0.82
CA VAL A 490 -15.22 -7.05 -0.24
C VAL A 490 -15.51 -7.35 1.23
N THR A 491 -15.17 -6.40 2.10
CA THR A 491 -15.40 -6.49 3.54
C THR A 491 -16.21 -5.30 4.03
N LEU A 492 -17.10 -5.56 4.99
CA LEU A 492 -18.05 -4.57 5.52
C LEU A 492 -17.97 -4.54 7.05
N GLU A 493 -17.75 -3.35 7.60
CA GLU A 493 -17.76 -3.07 9.03
C GLU A 493 -18.81 -1.99 9.30
N ASN A 494 -19.90 -2.34 9.99
CA ASN A 494 -21.04 -1.44 10.22
C ASN A 494 -21.53 -0.71 8.96
N SER A 495 -21.49 -1.41 7.81
CA SER A 495 -21.65 -0.80 6.50
C SER A 495 -22.71 -1.50 5.64
N THR A 496 -23.18 -0.80 4.60
CA THR A 496 -24.04 -1.36 3.55
C THR A 496 -23.43 -1.07 2.18
N ALA A 497 -23.20 -2.13 1.40
CA ALA A 497 -22.78 -2.03 0.02
C ALA A 497 -23.42 -3.15 -0.83
N SER A 498 -23.63 -2.89 -2.12
CA SER A 498 -24.00 -3.91 -3.10
C SER A 498 -22.77 -4.35 -3.90
N SER A 499 -22.63 -5.65 -4.10
CA SER A 499 -21.64 -6.23 -5.02
C SER A 499 -22.30 -7.02 -6.15
N SER A 500 -21.83 -6.83 -7.38
CA SER A 500 -22.33 -7.55 -8.57
C SER A 500 -21.23 -7.68 -9.63
N SER A 501 -21.26 -8.77 -10.42
CA SER A 501 -20.30 -8.99 -11.51
C SER A 501 -18.82 -8.89 -11.06
N ILE A 502 -18.49 -9.50 -9.92
CA ILE A 502 -17.11 -9.54 -9.40
C ILE A 502 -16.43 -10.83 -9.83
N THR A 503 -15.29 -10.69 -10.52
CA THR A 503 -14.42 -11.81 -10.88
C THR A 503 -13.28 -11.93 -9.87
N LYS A 504 -12.91 -13.14 -9.48
CA LYS A 504 -11.92 -13.43 -8.41
C LYS A 504 -10.56 -13.87 -8.95
N ASP A 505 -10.42 -13.89 -10.27
CA ASP A 505 -9.28 -14.39 -11.00
C ASP A 505 -9.18 -13.61 -12.31
N GLY A 506 -7.98 -13.14 -12.65
CA GLY A 506 -7.76 -12.42 -13.90
C GLY A 506 -6.54 -11.50 -13.83
N SER A 507 -6.01 -11.14 -15.00
CA SER A 507 -4.98 -10.12 -15.10
C SER A 507 -5.61 -8.73 -15.10
N CYS A 508 -4.85 -7.73 -14.64
CA CYS A 508 -5.21 -6.32 -14.81
C CYS A 508 -4.58 -5.76 -16.10
N PRO A 509 -5.28 -5.81 -17.25
CA PRO A 509 -4.82 -5.11 -18.43
C PRO A 509 -4.89 -3.60 -18.22
N PHE A 510 -4.18 -2.87 -19.08
CA PHE A 510 -4.32 -1.42 -19.16
C PHE A 510 -5.79 -1.04 -19.38
N PRO A 511 -6.34 -0.02 -18.68
CA PRO A 511 -7.66 0.51 -19.02
C PRO A 511 -7.60 1.11 -20.43
N ASN A 512 -8.18 0.44 -21.42
CA ASN A 512 -8.33 1.01 -22.76
C ASN A 512 -9.39 2.13 -22.70
N PRO A 513 -9.04 3.40 -22.98
CA PRO A 513 -9.99 4.51 -22.92
C PRO A 513 -11.15 4.40 -23.94
N GLU A 514 -11.12 3.45 -24.88
CA GLU A 514 -12.14 3.32 -25.93
C GLU A 514 -13.26 2.29 -25.70
N ALA A 515 -13.40 1.69 -24.51
CA ALA A 515 -14.48 0.72 -24.24
C ALA A 515 -15.64 1.30 -23.42
N ALA A 516 -16.17 2.45 -23.81
CA ALA A 516 -17.46 2.94 -23.30
C ALA A 516 -18.41 3.29 -24.45
N SER A 517 -19.07 2.27 -25.03
CA SER A 517 -20.51 2.25 -25.36
C SER A 517 -20.83 1.32 -26.54
N THR A 518 -21.59 0.27 -26.27
CA THR A 518 -22.51 -0.32 -27.24
C THR A 518 -23.77 -0.78 -26.51
N ASP A 519 -24.76 0.10 -26.42
CA ASP A 519 -26.17 -0.20 -26.75
C ASP A 519 -27.13 0.89 -26.25
N SER A 520 -27.63 1.72 -27.18
CA SER A 520 -29.07 1.72 -27.54
C SER A 520 -29.41 2.87 -28.48
N THR A 521 -30.04 2.46 -29.57
CA THR A 521 -30.68 3.19 -30.67
C THR A 521 -31.68 4.28 -30.25
N ASP A 522 -31.64 5.47 -30.88
CA ASP A 522 -32.70 5.88 -31.82
C ASP A 522 -32.37 7.19 -32.58
N ASP A 523 -32.80 7.22 -33.84
CA ASP A 523 -32.60 8.23 -34.88
C ASP A 523 -33.21 9.62 -34.59
N THR A 524 -32.52 10.72 -34.97
CA THR A 524 -33.00 11.66 -36.02
C THR A 524 -31.98 12.74 -36.42
N GLU A 525 -31.87 12.97 -37.73
CA GLU A 525 -31.06 13.98 -38.41
C GLU A 525 -31.41 15.45 -38.08
N SER A 526 -30.42 16.36 -38.09
CA SER A 526 -30.34 17.50 -39.04
C SER A 526 -29.14 18.45 -38.81
N THR A 527 -28.21 18.43 -39.79
CA THR A 527 -27.51 19.59 -40.43
C THR A 527 -26.75 20.66 -39.63
N GLY A 528 -25.41 20.51 -39.59
CA GLY A 528 -24.38 21.43 -40.14
C GLY A 528 -24.23 22.88 -39.65
N THR A 529 -23.06 23.23 -39.08
CA THR A 529 -22.10 24.19 -39.68
C THR A 529 -20.74 24.13 -38.95
N GLU A 530 -19.66 24.14 -39.73
CA GLU A 530 -18.24 24.12 -39.35
C GLU A 530 -17.76 25.48 -38.79
N ASP A 531 -16.86 25.47 -37.80
CA ASP A 531 -15.65 26.31 -37.82
C ASP A 531 -14.56 25.80 -36.82
N SER A 532 -13.46 25.30 -37.41
CA SER A 532 -12.03 25.16 -37.02
C SER A 532 -11.59 25.47 -35.57
N ALA A 533 -11.03 24.52 -34.79
CA ALA A 533 -9.64 23.96 -34.78
C ALA A 533 -8.66 24.71 -33.84
N ASP A 534 -8.26 24.08 -32.72
CA ASP A 534 -6.89 23.59 -32.43
C ASP A 534 -6.81 23.02 -30.99
N GLY A 535 -6.22 21.85 -30.83
CA GLY A 535 -6.17 21.06 -29.59
C GLY A 535 -5.91 19.59 -29.90
N SER A 536 -4.71 19.29 -30.42
CA SER A 536 -4.31 17.93 -30.79
C SER A 536 -3.88 17.13 -29.56
N THR A 537 -4.80 16.38 -28.97
CA THR A 537 -4.49 15.08 -28.35
C THR A 537 -4.08 14.14 -29.49
N SER A 538 -2.86 13.60 -29.51
CA SER A 538 -2.44 12.70 -30.58
C SER A 538 -3.18 11.36 -30.46
N THR A 539 -4.32 11.26 -31.13
CA THR A 539 -5.01 9.98 -31.36
C THR A 539 -4.18 9.17 -32.35
N ALA A 540 -4.11 7.84 -32.18
CA ALA A 540 -3.43 6.95 -33.11
C ALA A 540 -3.90 7.20 -34.55
N PRO A 541 -3.00 7.26 -35.55
CA PRO A 541 -3.41 7.31 -36.95
C PRO A 541 -4.28 6.10 -37.33
N ASP A 542 -5.34 6.32 -38.12
CA ASP A 542 -6.24 5.24 -38.55
C ASP A 542 -5.47 4.11 -39.25
N GLY A 543 -5.53 2.90 -38.68
CA GLY A 543 -4.91 1.69 -39.27
C GLY A 543 -3.45 1.44 -38.88
N THR A 544 -2.94 2.09 -37.83
CA THR A 544 -1.63 1.79 -37.21
C THR A 544 -1.79 1.06 -35.86
N GLN A 545 -0.81 0.25 -35.50
CA GLN A 545 -0.65 -0.42 -34.19
C GLN A 545 0.41 0.33 -33.37
N GLU A 546 0.30 0.38 -32.04
CA GLU A 546 1.33 0.93 -31.16
C GLU A 546 2.41 -0.11 -30.88
N LEU A 547 3.64 0.13 -31.32
CA LEU A 547 4.80 -0.60 -30.86
C LEU A 547 5.43 0.14 -29.68
N VAL A 548 5.62 -0.53 -28.54
CA VAL A 548 6.29 0.01 -27.36
C VAL A 548 7.53 -0.82 -27.06
N VAL A 549 8.66 -0.14 -26.82
CA VAL A 549 9.90 -0.74 -26.33
C VAL A 549 10.16 -0.19 -24.93
N ASP A 550 10.14 -1.06 -23.92
CA ASP A 550 10.22 -0.69 -22.52
C ASP A 550 11.55 -1.19 -21.91
N GLY A 551 12.42 -0.23 -21.60
CA GLY A 551 13.68 -0.47 -20.90
C GLY A 551 13.63 -0.06 -19.42
N SER A 552 12.44 0.20 -18.85
CA SER A 552 12.31 0.73 -17.48
C SER A 552 12.80 -0.25 -16.40
N GLN A 553 12.96 -1.52 -16.74
CA GLN A 553 13.39 -2.59 -15.84
C GLN A 553 14.91 -2.60 -15.58
N THR A 554 15.68 -1.80 -16.31
CA THR A 554 17.14 -1.72 -16.14
C THR A 554 17.66 -0.30 -16.39
N THR A 555 18.77 0.04 -15.75
CA THR A 555 19.53 1.28 -16.03
C THR A 555 20.54 1.08 -17.16
N ASP A 556 20.72 -0.14 -17.64
CA ASP A 556 21.56 -0.41 -18.81
C ASP A 556 20.92 0.16 -20.08
N ARG A 557 21.75 0.71 -20.95
CA ARG A 557 21.31 1.18 -22.26
C ARG A 557 21.05 -0.01 -23.19
N LEU A 558 19.80 -0.23 -23.53
CA LEU A 558 19.34 -1.24 -24.48
C LEU A 558 19.09 -0.55 -25.82
N THR A 559 19.54 -1.17 -26.91
CA THR A 559 19.35 -0.60 -28.26
C THR A 559 18.43 -1.49 -29.08
N TYR A 560 17.65 -0.89 -29.97
CA TYR A 560 16.78 -1.64 -30.85
C TYR A 560 16.80 -1.05 -32.26
N THR A 561 16.49 -1.89 -33.23
CA THR A 561 16.27 -1.48 -34.62
C THR A 561 15.20 -2.37 -35.23
N PHE A 562 14.20 -1.79 -35.88
CA PHE A 562 13.18 -2.54 -36.59
C PHE A 562 12.82 -1.89 -37.92
N THR A 563 12.27 -2.69 -38.85
CA THR A 563 11.79 -2.22 -40.15
C THR A 563 10.43 -2.82 -40.45
N VAL A 564 9.48 -1.99 -40.89
CA VAL A 564 8.17 -2.45 -41.40
C VAL A 564 8.04 -2.25 -42.90
N ASP A 565 7.13 -2.99 -43.54
CA ASP A 565 6.79 -2.81 -44.96
C ASP A 565 5.69 -1.75 -45.21
N GLY A 566 5.05 -1.25 -44.15
CA GLY A 566 4.07 -0.17 -44.19
C GLY A 566 4.67 1.19 -43.83
N SER A 567 4.17 1.81 -42.75
CA SER A 567 4.61 3.14 -42.30
C SER A 567 4.97 3.12 -40.82
N VAL A 568 5.87 4.01 -40.43
CA VAL A 568 6.21 4.29 -39.04
C VAL A 568 6.02 5.78 -38.79
N GLU A 569 5.40 6.12 -37.67
CA GLU A 569 5.37 7.47 -37.12
C GLU A 569 5.79 7.45 -35.64
N PRO A 570 6.41 8.52 -35.11
CA PRO A 570 6.69 8.64 -33.69
C PRO A 570 5.40 8.50 -32.86
N GLY A 571 5.43 7.65 -31.85
CA GLY A 571 4.37 7.55 -30.85
C GLY A 571 4.54 8.58 -29.72
N PRO A 572 3.62 8.62 -28.74
CA PRO A 572 3.62 9.62 -27.67
C PRO A 572 4.88 9.64 -26.80
N ARG A 573 5.60 8.51 -26.72
CA ARG A 573 6.84 8.32 -25.98
C ARG A 573 8.08 8.18 -26.87
N ALA A 574 7.96 8.36 -28.19
CA ALA A 574 9.14 8.44 -29.04
C ALA A 574 10.03 9.60 -28.57
N ASN A 575 11.31 9.34 -28.39
CA ASN A 575 12.25 10.32 -27.87
C ASN A 575 13.27 10.72 -28.95
N ALA A 576 14.08 11.75 -28.66
CA ALA A 576 15.02 12.30 -29.63
C ALA A 576 16.19 11.36 -29.99
N SER A 577 16.37 10.26 -29.26
CA SER A 577 17.34 9.19 -29.53
C SER A 577 16.86 8.21 -30.59
N ASP A 578 15.60 8.31 -31.01
CA ASP A 578 14.99 7.44 -32.02
C ASP A 578 15.14 8.09 -33.40
N GLU A 579 15.88 7.42 -34.28
CA GLU A 579 16.05 7.81 -35.68
C GLU A 579 15.10 6.99 -36.56
N ILE A 580 14.17 7.69 -37.22
CA ILE A 580 13.26 7.10 -38.21
C ILE A 580 13.79 7.45 -39.62
N ASP A 581 14.34 6.46 -40.32
CA ASP A 581 14.74 6.57 -41.74
C ASP A 581 13.75 5.79 -42.62
N GLY A 582 12.73 6.50 -43.11
CA GLY A 582 11.67 5.89 -43.94
C GLY A 582 10.76 4.96 -43.13
N THR A 583 10.94 3.64 -43.29
CA THR A 583 10.18 2.61 -42.56
C THR A 583 11.04 1.83 -41.56
N THR A 584 12.29 2.26 -41.38
CA THR A 584 13.24 1.70 -40.40
C THR A 584 13.39 2.65 -39.24
N VAL A 585 13.40 2.11 -38.02
CA VAL A 585 13.67 2.83 -36.77
C VAL A 585 14.89 2.25 -36.12
N SER A 586 15.78 3.11 -35.63
CA SER A 586 16.86 2.75 -34.71
C SER A 586 16.75 3.64 -33.47
N GLY A 587 16.66 3.04 -32.29
CA GLY A 587 16.46 3.77 -31.03
C GLY A 587 17.13 3.08 -29.84
N GLN A 588 16.98 3.68 -28.67
CA GLN A 588 17.54 3.15 -27.43
C GLN A 588 16.73 3.55 -26.20
N VAL A 589 16.63 2.62 -25.25
CA VAL A 589 16.01 2.84 -23.93
C VAL A 589 17.03 2.60 -22.82
N GLU A 590 17.13 3.54 -21.88
CA GLU A 590 18.04 3.50 -20.72
C GLU A 590 17.21 3.87 -19.47
N GLY A 591 16.48 2.90 -18.92
CA GLY A 591 15.46 3.13 -17.88
C GLY A 591 14.19 3.83 -18.39
N GLY A 592 14.02 3.96 -19.71
CA GLY A 592 12.92 4.69 -20.37
C GLY A 592 12.02 3.81 -21.24
N ILE A 593 11.03 4.43 -21.88
CA ILE A 593 10.07 3.76 -22.76
C ILE A 593 9.99 4.55 -24.07
N ASP A 594 10.05 3.85 -25.19
CA ASP A 594 9.82 4.41 -26.52
C ASP A 594 8.55 3.82 -27.13
N SER A 595 7.85 4.60 -27.97
CA SER A 595 6.64 4.14 -28.65
C SER A 595 6.58 4.63 -30.09
N PHE A 596 6.06 3.82 -31.00
CA PHE A 596 5.88 4.15 -32.42
C PHE A 596 4.52 3.69 -32.92
N TRP A 597 3.91 4.46 -33.80
CA TRP A 597 2.75 4.03 -34.57
C TRP A 597 3.21 3.32 -35.83
N VAL A 598 2.93 2.03 -35.97
CA VAL A 598 3.41 1.19 -37.08
C VAL A 598 2.26 0.65 -37.90
N SER A 599 2.39 0.58 -39.22
CA SER A 599 1.51 -0.18 -40.10
C SER A 599 2.30 -1.16 -40.95
N GLY A 600 1.65 -2.23 -41.41
CA GLY A 600 2.30 -3.30 -42.17
C GLY A 600 2.91 -4.39 -41.27
N GLU A 601 3.67 -5.30 -41.88
CA GLU A 601 4.38 -6.39 -41.20
C GLU A 601 5.83 -6.01 -40.91
N PHE A 602 6.40 -6.56 -39.83
CA PHE A 602 7.82 -6.38 -39.53
C PHE A 602 8.67 -7.26 -40.46
N THR A 603 9.62 -6.63 -41.14
CA THR A 603 10.57 -7.29 -42.05
C THR A 603 11.95 -7.48 -41.43
N ASP A 604 12.25 -6.75 -40.36
CA ASP A 604 13.43 -6.92 -39.51
C ASP A 604 13.13 -6.37 -38.10
N PHE A 605 13.64 -7.03 -37.07
CA PHE A 605 13.55 -6.56 -35.68
C PHE A 605 14.75 -7.11 -34.91
N GLN A 606 15.59 -6.23 -34.41
CA GLN A 606 16.79 -6.53 -33.64
C GLN A 606 16.77 -5.73 -32.35
N VAL A 607 17.15 -6.39 -31.25
CA VAL A 607 17.21 -5.81 -29.93
C VAL A 607 18.50 -6.29 -29.26
N ASP A 608 19.23 -5.37 -28.64
CA ASP A 608 20.41 -5.65 -27.82
C ASP A 608 20.04 -5.49 -26.34
N GLY A 609 20.21 -6.56 -25.56
CA GLY A 609 19.71 -6.69 -24.20
C GLY A 609 18.33 -7.35 -24.12
N ASN A 610 17.58 -7.11 -23.04
CA ASN A 610 16.27 -7.75 -22.81
C ASN A 610 15.17 -6.73 -22.40
N PRO A 611 14.85 -5.72 -23.24
CA PRO A 611 13.71 -4.85 -23.00
C PRO A 611 12.39 -5.61 -23.20
N GLU A 612 11.34 -5.17 -22.52
CA GLU A 612 9.99 -5.67 -22.78
C GLU A 612 9.44 -4.98 -24.03
N VAL A 613 9.06 -5.76 -25.06
CA VAL A 613 8.48 -5.23 -26.30
C VAL A 613 6.99 -5.55 -26.33
N ARG A 614 6.17 -4.55 -26.64
CA ARG A 614 4.71 -4.68 -26.72
C ARG A 614 4.18 -4.18 -28.05
N LEU A 615 3.20 -4.86 -28.63
CA LEU A 615 2.45 -4.42 -29.82
C LEU A 615 0.96 -4.32 -29.45
N ASP A 616 0.35 -3.15 -29.63
CA ASP A 616 -1.01 -2.81 -29.13
C ASP A 616 -1.23 -3.17 -27.65
N GLY A 617 -0.14 -3.08 -26.89
CA GLY A 617 -0.12 -3.37 -25.47
C GLY A 617 0.07 -4.83 -25.06
N GLU A 618 0.09 -5.77 -26.00
CA GLU A 618 0.43 -7.18 -25.73
C GLU A 618 1.95 -7.39 -25.78
N THR A 619 2.53 -8.06 -24.77
CA THR A 619 3.96 -8.40 -24.76
C THR A 619 4.25 -9.45 -25.84
N VAL A 620 5.23 -9.16 -26.70
CA VAL A 620 5.58 -9.98 -27.87
C VAL A 620 7.08 -10.29 -27.86
N ASP A 621 7.45 -11.48 -28.37
CA ASP A 621 8.85 -11.77 -28.66
C ASP A 621 9.23 -11.10 -30.00
N PRO A 622 10.22 -10.18 -30.03
CA PRO A 622 10.60 -9.49 -31.26
C PRO A 622 11.01 -10.43 -32.40
N SER A 623 11.51 -11.63 -32.08
CA SER A 623 11.91 -12.62 -33.07
C SER A 623 10.71 -13.30 -33.76
N GLU A 624 9.53 -13.26 -33.15
CA GLU A 624 8.28 -13.79 -33.71
C GLU A 624 7.54 -12.78 -34.58
N LEU A 625 7.90 -11.49 -34.50
CA LEU A 625 7.29 -10.43 -35.30
C LEU A 625 7.77 -10.41 -36.77
N VAL A 626 8.97 -10.93 -37.03
CA VAL A 626 9.59 -10.82 -38.36
C VAL A 626 9.04 -11.88 -39.33
N VAL A 627 8.24 -11.44 -40.30
CA VAL A 627 7.68 -12.32 -41.34
C VAL A 627 8.67 -12.44 -42.50
N SER A 628 9.43 -13.53 -42.54
CA SER A 628 10.33 -13.79 -43.67
C SER A 628 9.53 -14.19 -44.93
N GLU A 629 9.58 -13.36 -45.97
CA GLU A 629 9.05 -13.71 -47.30
C GLU A 629 9.85 -14.90 -47.88
N THR A 630 9.39 -16.12 -47.60
CA THR A 630 9.72 -17.28 -48.43
C THR A 630 8.75 -17.32 -49.61
N THR A 631 9.17 -16.69 -50.71
CA THR A 631 8.63 -17.00 -52.03
C THR A 631 9.06 -18.43 -52.42
N ASP A 632 8.18 -19.43 -52.28
CA ASP A 632 7.81 -20.29 -53.41
C ASP A 632 6.61 -21.23 -53.16
N SER A 633 5.56 -20.96 -53.92
CA SER A 633 4.69 -21.87 -54.67
C SER A 633 4.70 -23.40 -54.43
N THR A 634 3.47 -23.93 -54.37
CA THR A 634 2.96 -25.24 -54.87
C THR A 634 2.76 -26.44 -53.93
N SER A 635 1.47 -26.79 -53.82
CA SER A 635 0.86 -28.12 -54.05
C SER A 635 0.52 -29.00 -52.83
N ASP A 636 -0.80 -29.24 -52.69
CA ASP A 636 -1.49 -30.47 -52.32
C ASP A 636 -0.73 -31.50 -51.47
N SER A 637 -1.26 -31.86 -50.28
CA SER A 637 -2.24 -32.97 -50.12
C SER A 637 -2.34 -33.47 -48.65
N THR A 638 -3.59 -33.63 -48.22
CA THR A 638 -4.21 -34.59 -47.27
C THR A 638 -3.40 -35.45 -46.28
N ASP A 639 -3.99 -35.53 -45.09
CA ASP A 639 -4.11 -36.65 -44.12
C ASP A 639 -2.89 -37.10 -43.31
N GLY A 640 -3.08 -37.22 -41.99
CA GLY A 640 -2.28 -38.14 -41.17
C GLY A 640 -2.22 -37.88 -39.68
N THR A 641 -3.18 -38.42 -38.94
CA THR A 641 -3.15 -38.69 -37.49
C THR A 641 -1.93 -39.55 -37.07
N GLY A 642 -1.39 -39.37 -35.85
CA GLY A 642 -0.77 -40.50 -35.12
C GLY A 642 0.40 -40.20 -34.16
N SER A 643 0.09 -40.30 -32.87
CA SER A 643 0.89 -40.76 -31.71
C SER A 643 2.32 -41.35 -31.85
N THR A 644 3.08 -41.02 -30.78
CA THR A 644 3.95 -41.86 -29.89
C THR A 644 5.42 -42.18 -30.22
N ASP A 645 6.21 -41.95 -29.16
CA ASP A 645 7.32 -42.71 -28.58
C ASP A 645 8.68 -42.86 -29.29
N GLY A 646 9.73 -42.65 -28.49
CA GLY A 646 11.04 -43.27 -28.72
C GLY A 646 12.20 -42.62 -27.97
N THR A 647 12.41 -43.02 -26.73
CA THR A 647 13.65 -42.84 -25.95
C THR A 647 14.85 -43.56 -26.60
N THR A 648 16.08 -43.06 -26.36
CA THR A 648 17.23 -43.75 -25.70
C THR A 648 18.54 -42.97 -25.90
N ASP A 649 19.07 -42.46 -24.78
CA ASP A 649 20.33 -42.80 -24.11
C ASP A 649 21.71 -42.89 -24.81
N ASP A 650 22.70 -42.63 -23.94
CA ASP A 650 24.13 -42.98 -23.95
C ASP A 650 25.17 -41.99 -24.54
N GLY A 651 25.74 -41.16 -23.66
CA GLY A 651 26.94 -41.60 -22.91
C GLY A 651 28.35 -41.33 -23.49
N ASP A 652 29.01 -40.35 -22.87
CA ASP A 652 30.35 -40.44 -22.25
C ASP A 652 31.67 -40.17 -23.04
N SER A 653 32.28 -39.02 -22.64
CA SER A 653 33.67 -38.74 -22.21
C SER A 653 34.92 -39.06 -23.06
N THR A 654 35.77 -38.03 -23.18
CA THR A 654 37.19 -37.96 -22.71
C THR A 654 37.60 -36.47 -22.72
N GLY A 655 38.24 -35.81 -21.75
CA GLY A 655 39.07 -36.21 -20.61
C GLY A 655 40.34 -35.33 -20.60
N ASP A 656 40.53 -34.57 -19.51
CA ASP A 656 41.76 -33.95 -18.96
C ASP A 656 42.51 -32.85 -19.76
N THR A 657 43.13 -31.81 -19.18
CA THR A 657 43.28 -31.19 -17.84
C THR A 657 44.15 -29.94 -18.07
N ASP A 658 43.88 -28.81 -17.41
CA ASP A 658 44.90 -28.02 -16.70
C ASP A 658 44.25 -26.87 -15.92
N SER A 659 44.48 -26.89 -14.61
CA SER A 659 44.01 -25.94 -13.60
C SER A 659 44.85 -24.67 -13.60
N THR A 660 44.20 -23.51 -13.40
CA THR A 660 44.62 -22.53 -12.39
C THR A 660 43.39 -21.77 -11.88
N SER A 661 43.19 -21.91 -10.56
CA SER A 661 42.38 -21.15 -9.61
C SER A 661 41.92 -19.75 -9.99
N ASP A 662 40.61 -19.51 -9.89
CA ASP A 662 40.03 -18.49 -9.02
C ASP A 662 38.78 -19.11 -8.37
N THR A 663 38.87 -19.34 -7.07
CA THR A 663 37.74 -19.77 -6.24
C THR A 663 37.08 -18.49 -5.75
N ASP A 664 36.02 -18.06 -6.42
CA ASP A 664 35.04 -17.17 -5.79
C ASP A 664 33.94 -18.07 -5.23
N SER A 665 34.14 -18.46 -3.98
CA SER A 665 33.08 -19.05 -3.18
C SER A 665 32.16 -17.91 -2.79
N THR A 666 30.98 -17.84 -3.40
CA THR A 666 29.86 -17.06 -2.88
C THR A 666 29.66 -17.45 -1.43
N VAL A 667 30.02 -16.54 -0.52
CA VAL A 667 29.66 -16.68 0.89
C VAL A 667 28.18 -16.30 0.95
N ASP A 668 27.32 -17.16 1.49
CA ASP A 668 25.90 -16.82 1.66
C ASP A 668 25.82 -15.63 2.65
N GLU A 669 25.56 -14.45 2.12
CA GLU A 669 25.31 -13.22 2.90
C GLU A 669 23.85 -13.19 3.32
N ALA A 670 23.60 -13.02 4.61
CA ALA A 670 22.27 -12.89 5.18
C ALA A 670 22.04 -11.49 5.75
N LYS A 671 20.83 -10.95 5.59
CA LYS A 671 20.44 -9.63 6.10
C LYS A 671 19.73 -9.77 7.43
N LEU A 672 20.40 -9.36 8.51
CA LEU A 672 19.81 -9.25 9.84
C LEU A 672 19.16 -7.88 10.03
N VAL A 673 17.96 -7.84 10.59
CA VAL A 673 17.21 -6.62 10.92
C VAL A 673 16.70 -6.71 12.34
N ILE A 674 16.94 -5.67 13.15
CA ILE A 674 16.47 -5.56 14.53
C ILE A 674 15.54 -4.35 14.59
N ASP A 675 14.23 -4.59 14.80
CA ASP A 675 13.16 -3.60 14.61
C ASP A 675 12.60 -3.11 15.95
N GLY A 676 13.14 -2.01 16.46
CA GLY A 676 12.62 -1.32 17.62
C GLY A 676 11.32 -0.54 17.38
N GLY A 677 10.76 -0.50 16.17
CA GLY A 677 9.62 0.34 15.80
C GLY A 677 8.33 0.07 16.57
N VAL A 678 8.26 -1.05 17.28
CA VAL A 678 7.13 -1.45 18.14
C VAL A 678 7.22 -0.89 19.57
N THR A 679 8.34 -0.28 19.96
CA THR A 679 8.54 0.30 21.30
C THR A 679 9.26 1.65 21.22
N SER A 680 8.93 2.57 22.13
CA SER A 680 9.71 3.79 22.33
C SER A 680 10.80 3.64 23.39
N ASP A 681 10.85 2.48 24.06
CA ASP A 681 11.84 2.19 25.08
C ASP A 681 13.13 1.69 24.43
N ARG A 682 14.26 2.08 25.01
CA ARG A 682 15.58 1.67 24.55
C ARG A 682 15.81 0.18 24.80
N VAL A 683 16.05 -0.57 23.73
CA VAL A 683 16.36 -2.00 23.71
C VAL A 683 17.78 -2.20 23.19
N GLU A 684 18.67 -2.61 24.09
CA GLU A 684 20.05 -2.98 23.75
C GLU A 684 20.09 -4.34 23.06
N TYR A 685 21.02 -4.51 22.13
CA TYR A 685 21.34 -5.80 21.55
C TYR A 685 22.85 -5.99 21.42
N THR A 686 23.27 -7.25 21.43
CA THR A 686 24.66 -7.66 21.17
C THR A 686 24.62 -9.00 20.45
N PHE A 687 25.34 -9.16 19.34
CA PHE A 687 25.47 -10.46 18.68
C PHE A 687 26.87 -10.65 18.10
N ALA A 688 27.25 -11.91 17.89
CA ALA A 688 28.51 -12.28 17.27
C ALA A 688 28.30 -13.41 16.26
N VAL A 689 29.05 -13.37 15.15
CA VAL A 689 29.08 -14.44 14.14
C VAL A 689 30.50 -14.99 13.98
N ASP A 690 30.61 -16.20 13.42
CA ASP A 690 31.91 -16.80 13.07
C ASP A 690 32.45 -16.38 11.70
N GLY A 691 31.64 -15.70 10.88
CA GLY A 691 32.04 -15.02 9.64
C GLY A 691 32.32 -13.54 9.84
N SER A 692 31.80 -12.70 8.94
CA SER A 692 31.94 -11.24 8.95
C SER A 692 30.62 -10.53 9.21
N VAL A 693 30.68 -9.31 9.74
CA VAL A 693 29.53 -8.42 9.86
C VAL A 693 29.87 -7.07 9.23
N GLU A 694 28.99 -6.58 8.37
CA GLU A 694 29.02 -5.24 7.81
C GLU A 694 27.75 -4.46 8.20
N PRO A 695 27.84 -3.14 8.39
CA PRO A 695 26.67 -2.32 8.65
C PRO A 695 25.74 -2.34 7.45
N GLY A 696 24.47 -2.69 7.67
CA GLY A 696 23.43 -2.60 6.65
C GLY A 696 22.88 -1.17 6.52
N ALA A 697 21.95 -0.97 5.59
CA ALA A 697 21.40 0.36 5.26
C ALA A 697 20.78 1.14 6.43
N ARG A 698 20.43 0.46 7.53
CA ARG A 698 19.84 1.05 8.73
C ARG A 698 20.73 1.01 9.98
N ALA A 699 21.97 0.53 9.88
CA ALA A 699 22.94 0.69 10.98
C ALA A 699 23.28 2.17 11.18
N ASN A 700 23.40 2.62 12.42
CA ASN A 700 23.59 4.03 12.76
C ASN A 700 24.74 4.23 13.77
N GLY A 701 24.97 5.48 14.20
CA GLY A 701 26.10 5.83 15.08
C GLY A 701 26.05 5.23 16.49
N SER A 702 24.95 4.58 16.86
CA SER A 702 24.78 3.82 18.10
C SER A 702 25.32 2.39 18.01
N ASP A 703 25.64 1.90 16.81
CA ASP A 703 26.04 0.52 16.55
C ASP A 703 27.56 0.44 16.43
N VAL A 704 28.18 -0.32 17.33
CA VAL A 704 29.62 -0.52 17.38
C VAL A 704 29.92 -1.92 16.87
N ILE A 705 30.57 -1.99 15.71
CA ILE A 705 31.09 -3.23 15.13
C ILE A 705 32.57 -3.36 15.50
N ASP A 706 32.92 -4.40 16.28
CA ASP A 706 34.29 -4.76 16.63
C ASP A 706 34.59 -6.18 16.12
N GLY A 707 35.20 -6.26 14.93
CA GLY A 707 35.42 -7.53 14.25
C GLY A 707 34.11 -8.16 13.77
N SER A 708 33.79 -9.37 14.23
CA SER A 708 32.54 -10.08 13.91
C SER A 708 31.48 -9.98 15.03
N THR A 709 31.66 -9.03 15.96
CA THR A 709 30.74 -8.76 17.07
C THR A 709 30.15 -7.37 16.92
N VAL A 710 28.85 -7.24 17.18
CA VAL A 710 28.10 -5.99 17.14
C VAL A 710 27.48 -5.72 18.50
N THR A 711 27.55 -4.48 18.96
CA THR A 711 26.80 -3.98 20.12
C THR A 711 26.07 -2.72 19.70
N GLY A 712 24.76 -2.65 19.93
CA GLY A 712 23.94 -1.53 19.52
C GLY A 712 22.67 -1.44 20.35
N HIS A 713 21.81 -0.48 20.03
CA HIS A 713 20.48 -0.39 20.62
C HIS A 713 19.52 0.30 19.68
N VAL A 714 18.26 -0.10 19.75
CA VAL A 714 17.15 0.62 19.14
C VAL A 714 16.29 1.27 20.23
N GLU A 715 15.81 2.49 20.00
CA GLU A 715 14.91 3.24 20.88
C GLU A 715 13.79 3.81 20.01
N GLY A 716 12.93 2.91 19.51
CA GLY A 716 12.25 3.10 18.22
C GLY A 716 13.18 2.84 17.02
N GLY A 717 12.62 2.79 15.81
CA GLY A 717 13.41 2.63 14.58
C GLY A 717 13.88 1.20 14.30
N ILE A 718 14.82 1.03 13.37
CA ILE A 718 15.30 -0.28 12.89
C ILE A 718 16.82 -0.18 12.70
N ASP A 719 17.56 -1.19 13.14
CA ASP A 719 18.95 -1.39 12.76
C ASP A 719 19.08 -2.61 11.84
N SER A 720 20.08 -2.63 10.96
CA SER A 720 20.28 -3.75 10.03
C SER A 720 21.74 -4.02 9.78
N PHE A 721 22.09 -5.29 9.58
CA PHE A 721 23.45 -5.76 9.35
C PHE A 721 23.47 -6.78 8.21
N ILE A 722 24.55 -6.80 7.44
CA ILE A 722 24.86 -7.90 6.52
C ILE A 722 25.82 -8.81 7.26
N VAL A 723 25.43 -10.07 7.44
CA VAL A 723 26.19 -11.06 8.19
C VAL A 723 26.56 -12.24 7.29
N THR A 724 27.74 -12.79 7.49
CA THR A 724 28.13 -14.09 6.92
C THR A 724 28.50 -15.05 8.05
N GLY A 725 28.39 -16.35 7.79
CA GLY A 725 28.62 -17.39 8.79
C GLY A 725 27.44 -17.53 9.77
N SER A 726 27.65 -18.33 10.82
CA SER A 726 26.62 -18.65 11.81
C SER A 726 26.73 -17.75 13.04
N PHE A 727 25.60 -17.49 13.71
CA PHE A 727 25.61 -16.76 14.98
C PHE A 727 26.20 -17.63 16.08
N THR A 728 27.14 -17.04 16.83
CA THR A 728 27.83 -17.66 17.97
C THR A 728 27.37 -17.09 19.31
N ASP A 729 26.77 -15.90 19.30
CA ASP A 729 26.11 -15.27 20.46
C ASP A 729 25.05 -14.29 19.95
N PHE A 730 23.93 -14.18 20.67
CA PHE A 730 22.90 -13.17 20.41
C PHE A 730 22.15 -12.86 21.71
N GLN A 731 22.20 -11.60 22.14
CA GLN A 731 21.58 -11.06 23.34
C GLN A 731 20.71 -9.86 22.97
N LEU A 732 19.50 -9.82 23.50
CA LEU A 732 18.52 -8.76 23.26
C LEU A 732 17.86 -8.36 24.58
N GLY A 733 17.85 -7.06 24.88
CA GLY A 733 17.45 -6.49 26.18
C GLY A 733 15.96 -6.22 26.36
N GLY A 734 15.12 -6.53 25.38
CA GLY A 734 13.67 -6.27 25.36
C GLY A 734 13.00 -6.93 24.14
N ASP A 735 11.67 -7.00 24.13
CA ASP A 735 10.95 -7.77 23.11
C ASP A 735 10.60 -6.93 21.88
N ILE A 736 11.46 -7.03 20.87
CA ILE A 736 11.34 -6.36 19.57
C ILE A 736 11.57 -7.35 18.41
N PRO A 737 10.90 -7.20 17.26
CA PRO A 737 11.10 -8.12 16.13
C PRO A 737 12.56 -8.15 15.65
N VAL A 738 13.07 -9.36 15.42
CA VAL A 738 14.34 -9.59 14.73
C VAL A 738 14.05 -10.42 13.48
N ARG A 739 14.61 -10.03 12.34
CA ARG A 739 14.43 -10.73 11.06
C ARG A 739 15.77 -11.10 10.44
N LEU A 740 15.85 -12.29 9.85
CA LEU A 740 16.97 -12.74 9.03
C LEU A 740 16.41 -13.01 7.62
N ASP A 741 16.96 -12.34 6.61
CA ASP A 741 16.48 -12.41 5.21
C ASP A 741 14.99 -12.12 5.02
N GLY A 742 14.46 -11.24 5.88
CA GLY A 742 13.06 -10.82 5.85
C GLY A 742 12.11 -11.71 6.65
N GLU A 743 12.55 -12.91 7.07
CA GLU A 743 11.78 -13.81 7.94
C GLU A 743 11.98 -13.44 9.41
N THR A 744 10.90 -13.41 10.20
CA THR A 744 11.01 -13.15 11.66
C THR A 744 11.57 -14.39 12.35
N VAL A 745 12.65 -14.21 13.10
CA VAL A 745 13.41 -15.27 13.76
C VAL A 745 13.49 -15.02 15.26
N ASP A 746 13.60 -16.09 16.04
CA ASP A 746 13.95 -15.98 17.47
C ASP A 746 15.48 -15.87 17.59
N PRO A 747 16.02 -14.76 18.14
CA PRO A 747 17.47 -14.58 18.25
C PRO A 747 18.18 -15.68 19.05
N SER A 748 17.47 -16.34 19.96
CA SER A 748 18.01 -17.43 20.76
C SER A 748 18.15 -18.75 19.97
N GLU A 749 17.40 -18.91 18.88
CA GLU A 749 17.48 -20.06 17.97
C GLU A 749 18.56 -19.88 16.89
N LEU A 750 19.06 -18.65 16.68
CA LEU A 750 20.13 -18.37 15.73
C LEU A 750 21.50 -18.90 16.18
N VAL A 751 21.68 -19.11 17.49
CA VAL A 751 22.95 -19.57 18.06
C VAL A 751 23.00 -21.09 18.01
N ASP A 752 23.67 -21.62 16.99
CA ASP A 752 23.71 -23.05 16.71
C ASP A 752 24.51 -23.81 17.79
N SER A 753 23.84 -24.75 18.46
CA SER A 753 24.39 -25.43 19.63
C SER A 753 25.01 -26.79 19.31
N THR A 754 26.00 -26.87 18.41
CA THR A 754 26.83 -28.09 18.39
C THR A 754 28.30 -27.85 18.09
N GLY A 755 29.13 -28.20 19.07
CA GLY A 755 30.42 -28.80 18.80
C GLY A 755 30.40 -30.24 19.27
N ASP A 756 30.06 -31.20 18.39
CA ASP A 756 30.78 -32.48 18.34
C ASP A 756 30.60 -33.17 16.99
N ASP A 757 31.75 -33.56 16.44
CA ASP A 757 31.98 -34.11 15.11
C ASP A 757 31.61 -35.59 14.99
N SER A 758 31.36 -35.98 13.74
CA SER A 758 31.96 -37.13 13.02
C SER A 758 31.06 -38.28 12.55
N THR A 759 31.03 -38.38 11.22
CA THR A 759 31.18 -39.58 10.36
C THR A 759 30.17 -40.73 10.48
N GLY A 760 29.43 -40.97 9.39
CA GLY A 760 28.70 -42.21 9.19
C GLY A 760 27.99 -42.30 7.83
N ASP A 761 28.74 -42.75 6.83
CA ASP A 761 28.33 -43.23 5.50
C ASP A 761 26.97 -43.96 5.41
N GLY A 762 26.24 -43.72 4.32
CA GLY A 762 25.61 -44.83 3.59
C GLY A 762 24.08 -44.85 3.48
N SER A 763 23.61 -44.51 2.27
CA SER A 763 22.65 -45.27 1.46
C SER A 763 21.22 -45.52 1.96
N THR A 764 20.30 -45.09 1.10
CA THR A 764 18.98 -45.65 0.75
C THR A 764 18.69 -47.09 1.24
N GLY A 765 17.51 -47.27 1.83
CA GLY A 765 16.95 -48.57 2.21
C GLY A 765 15.42 -48.50 2.41
N ASP A 766 14.75 -48.99 1.39
CA ASP A 766 13.31 -49.22 1.17
C ASP A 766 12.55 -50.02 2.25
N ASP A 767 11.23 -49.78 2.29
CA ASP A 767 10.10 -50.61 2.74
C ASP A 767 10.13 -51.37 4.08
N THR A 768 9.15 -51.11 4.96
CA THR A 768 7.99 -52.02 5.16
C THR A 768 7.10 -51.61 6.34
N MET A 769 5.78 -51.71 6.12
CA MET A 769 4.71 -51.67 7.11
C MET A 769 4.94 -52.66 8.27
N SER A 770 4.78 -52.20 9.52
CA SER A 770 4.37 -53.04 10.64
C SER A 770 3.38 -52.31 11.53
N ASP A 771 2.15 -52.84 11.53
CA ASP A 771 1.19 -52.76 12.63
C ASP A 771 1.87 -53.16 13.95
N GLY A 772 1.66 -52.34 14.99
CA GLY A 772 2.05 -52.67 16.35
C GLY A 772 2.01 -51.47 17.30
N SER A 773 0.82 -51.18 17.83
CA SER A 773 0.53 -50.54 19.12
C SER A 773 1.75 -50.01 19.90
N ALA A 774 1.93 -48.69 19.95
CA ALA A 774 2.80 -48.04 20.91
C ALA A 774 2.17 -46.74 21.43
N THR A 775 2.16 -46.64 22.75
CA THR A 775 1.82 -45.54 23.64
C THR A 775 2.06 -44.15 23.04
N GLU A 776 1.01 -43.31 23.05
CA GLU A 776 1.07 -41.86 22.85
C GLU A 776 2.29 -41.28 23.56
N THR A 777 3.25 -40.79 22.79
CA THR A 777 4.31 -39.92 23.31
C THR A 777 3.76 -38.51 23.19
N THR A 778 3.63 -37.84 24.33
CA THR A 778 3.10 -36.48 24.47
C THR A 778 3.90 -35.51 23.61
N LYS A 779 3.37 -35.15 22.44
CA LYS A 779 3.92 -34.10 21.58
C LYS A 779 3.73 -32.76 22.30
N GLU A 780 4.82 -32.03 22.47
CA GLU A 780 4.81 -30.65 22.95
C GLU A 780 4.22 -29.75 21.87
N ARG A 781 3.27 -28.88 22.27
CA ARG A 781 2.52 -27.99 21.39
C ARG A 781 2.65 -26.55 21.88
N LYS A 782 2.59 -25.59 20.97
CA LYS A 782 2.71 -24.15 21.29
C LYS A 782 1.33 -23.51 21.31
N LEU A 783 0.88 -23.08 22.49
CA LEU A 783 -0.32 -22.26 22.66
C LEU A 783 0.07 -20.77 22.63
N VAL A 784 -0.70 -19.95 21.94
CA VAL A 784 -0.53 -18.50 21.85
C VAL A 784 -1.85 -17.80 22.09
N VAL A 785 -1.86 -16.81 22.99
CA VAL A 785 -3.01 -15.92 23.25
C VAL A 785 -2.64 -14.53 22.78
N ASP A 786 -3.33 -14.01 21.76
CA ASP A 786 -2.92 -12.81 21.01
C ASP A 786 -3.84 -11.61 21.27
N GLY A 787 -3.45 -10.76 22.22
CA GLY A 787 -4.14 -9.52 22.53
C GLY A 787 -3.75 -8.35 21.63
N SER A 788 -2.90 -8.51 20.61
CA SER A 788 -2.32 -7.39 19.84
C SER A 788 -3.34 -6.54 19.07
N GLY A 789 -4.51 -7.10 18.78
CA GLY A 789 -5.63 -6.42 18.12
C GLY A 789 -6.48 -5.53 19.04
N THR A 790 -6.26 -5.56 20.36
CA THR A 790 -7.03 -4.78 21.34
C THR A 790 -6.13 -4.11 22.37
N SER A 791 -6.56 -2.95 22.89
CA SER A 791 -5.94 -2.29 24.04
C SER A 791 -6.67 -2.59 25.35
N ASP A 792 -7.79 -3.31 25.29
CA ASP A 792 -8.55 -3.70 26.46
C ASP A 792 -7.90 -4.94 27.10
N ARG A 793 -7.90 -4.97 28.44
CA ARG A 793 -7.37 -6.10 29.20
C ARG A 793 -8.28 -7.33 29.05
N VAL A 794 -7.73 -8.42 28.56
CA VAL A 794 -8.40 -9.71 28.37
C VAL A 794 -7.72 -10.76 29.26
N GLU A 795 -8.48 -11.33 30.19
CA GLU A 795 -8.02 -12.40 31.09
C GLU A 795 -8.18 -13.76 30.42
N TYR A 796 -7.23 -14.67 30.67
CA TYR A 796 -7.33 -16.07 30.27
C TYR A 796 -6.91 -17.01 31.40
N ALA A 797 -7.49 -18.20 31.41
CA ALA A 797 -7.12 -19.28 32.31
C ALA A 797 -7.29 -20.63 31.63
N PHE A 798 -6.37 -21.56 31.82
CA PHE A 798 -6.52 -22.91 31.26
C PHE A 798 -5.85 -23.98 32.14
N VAL A 799 -6.29 -25.22 31.99
CA VAL A 799 -5.77 -26.39 32.71
C VAL A 799 -5.47 -27.51 31.72
N MET A 800 -4.31 -28.15 31.85
CA MET A 800 -3.92 -29.32 31.06
C MET A 800 -3.95 -30.60 31.91
N ASP A 801 -4.22 -31.74 31.27
CA ASP A 801 -3.96 -33.07 31.86
C ASP A 801 -2.49 -33.51 31.75
N GLY A 802 -1.69 -32.77 30.96
CA GLY A 802 -0.24 -32.90 30.87
C GLY A 802 0.51 -31.77 31.57
N SER A 803 1.64 -31.33 31.03
CA SER A 803 2.48 -30.27 31.58
C SER A 803 2.27 -28.94 30.86
N VAL A 804 2.53 -27.84 31.57
CA VAL A 804 2.63 -26.51 30.99
C VAL A 804 3.94 -25.87 31.41
N GLU A 805 4.67 -25.34 30.45
CA GLU A 805 5.86 -24.54 30.65
C GLU A 805 5.65 -23.14 30.02
N PRO A 806 6.24 -22.08 30.60
CA PRO A 806 6.17 -20.75 30.02
C PRO A 806 6.84 -20.78 28.63
N GLY A 807 6.13 -20.31 27.61
CA GLY A 807 6.71 -20.11 26.28
C GLY A 807 7.48 -18.78 26.20
N PRO A 808 8.10 -18.48 25.05
CA PRO A 808 8.98 -17.32 24.90
C PRO A 808 8.34 -15.96 25.23
N ARG A 809 7.01 -15.87 25.15
CA ARG A 809 6.24 -14.65 25.43
C ARG A 809 5.44 -14.70 26.74
N ALA A 810 5.60 -15.73 27.58
CA ALA A 810 5.03 -15.72 28.92
C ALA A 810 5.75 -14.69 29.80
N ASN A 811 5.00 -13.86 30.54
CA ASN A 811 5.55 -12.73 31.28
C ASN A 811 5.13 -12.74 32.76
N GLY A 812 5.46 -11.68 33.50
CA GLY A 812 5.19 -11.58 34.95
C GLY A 812 3.70 -11.51 35.33
N SER A 813 2.79 -11.33 34.36
CA SER A 813 1.34 -11.47 34.55
C SER A 813 0.87 -12.92 34.64
N ASP A 814 1.70 -13.87 34.21
CA ASP A 814 1.29 -15.25 33.98
C ASP A 814 1.71 -16.12 35.15
N VAL A 815 0.71 -16.71 35.80
CA VAL A 815 0.91 -17.58 36.95
C VAL A 815 0.68 -19.02 36.52
N ILE A 816 1.76 -19.79 36.49
CA ILE A 816 1.75 -21.23 36.24
C ILE A 816 1.85 -21.97 37.57
N ASP A 817 0.81 -22.71 37.94
CA ASP A 817 0.78 -23.58 39.13
C ASP A 817 0.50 -25.03 38.70
N GLY A 818 1.57 -25.80 38.51
CA GLY A 818 1.48 -27.17 37.99
C GLY A 818 1.06 -27.20 36.52
N SER A 819 -0.12 -27.74 36.24
CA SER A 819 -0.71 -27.79 34.88
C SER A 819 -1.80 -26.73 34.66
N THR A 820 -1.95 -25.78 35.60
CA THR A 820 -2.92 -24.69 35.54
C THR A 820 -2.20 -23.37 35.26
N VAL A 821 -2.77 -22.56 34.37
CA VAL A 821 -2.28 -21.23 34.01
C VAL A 821 -3.39 -20.20 34.18
N THR A 822 -3.04 -19.04 34.74
CA THR A 822 -3.87 -17.83 34.73
C THR A 822 -3.01 -16.64 34.31
N GLY A 823 -3.48 -15.83 33.37
CA GLY A 823 -2.75 -14.66 32.86
C GLY A 823 -3.70 -13.65 32.21
N HIS A 824 -3.14 -12.57 31.67
CA HIS A 824 -3.91 -11.60 30.91
C HIS A 824 -3.05 -10.89 29.88
N VAL A 825 -3.67 -10.51 28.76
CA VAL A 825 -3.09 -9.64 27.74
C VAL A 825 -3.80 -8.29 27.76
N GLU A 826 -3.06 -7.18 27.67
CA GLU A 826 -3.56 -5.81 27.57
C GLU A 826 -2.80 -5.14 26.40
N GLY A 827 -3.09 -5.60 25.19
CA GLY A 827 -2.13 -5.62 24.09
C GLY A 827 -1.11 -6.76 24.23
N GLY A 828 -0.31 -7.00 23.19
CA GLY A 828 0.75 -8.01 23.21
C GLY A 828 0.26 -9.45 23.05
N ILE A 829 1.14 -10.43 23.31
CA ILE A 829 0.91 -11.85 23.08
C ILE A 829 1.54 -12.63 24.23
N ASP A 830 0.81 -13.59 24.80
CA ASP A 830 1.37 -14.57 25.73
C ASP A 830 1.48 -15.94 25.05
N SER A 831 2.45 -16.77 25.47
CA SER A 831 2.65 -18.09 24.87
C SER A 831 3.08 -19.14 25.87
N PHE A 832 2.66 -20.39 25.64
CA PHE A 832 2.93 -21.53 26.52
C PHE A 832 3.32 -22.76 25.71
N LEU A 833 4.26 -23.55 26.26
CA LEU A 833 4.54 -24.90 25.77
C LEU A 833 3.69 -25.88 26.58
N VAL A 834 2.82 -26.61 25.89
CA VAL A 834 1.80 -27.45 26.53
C VAL A 834 1.90 -28.89 26.04
N THR A 835 1.74 -29.85 26.95
CA THR A 835 1.59 -31.27 26.64
C THR A 835 0.28 -31.80 27.21
N GLY A 836 -0.23 -32.91 26.66
CA GLY A 836 -1.55 -33.44 27.05
C GLY A 836 -2.70 -32.65 26.42
N ALA A 837 -3.94 -32.97 26.80
CA ALA A 837 -5.15 -32.27 26.38
C ALA A 837 -5.55 -31.17 27.37
N PHE A 838 -6.22 -30.14 26.85
CA PHE A 838 -6.87 -29.13 27.66
C PHE A 838 -8.05 -29.75 28.41
N THR A 839 -8.10 -29.56 29.72
CA THR A 839 -9.22 -29.97 30.58
C THR A 839 -10.14 -28.80 30.95
N ASP A 840 -9.67 -27.56 30.77
CA ASP A 840 -10.42 -26.31 30.97
C ASP A 840 -9.72 -25.19 30.19
N PHE A 841 -10.49 -24.27 29.59
CA PHE A 841 -9.96 -23.08 28.92
C PHE A 841 -11.02 -21.95 28.98
N GLN A 842 -10.63 -20.82 29.54
CA GLN A 842 -11.47 -19.64 29.74
C GLN A 842 -10.78 -18.40 29.17
N LEU A 843 -11.57 -17.57 28.49
CA LEU A 843 -11.13 -16.31 27.89
C LEU A 843 -12.25 -15.27 28.05
N ASP A 844 -11.97 -14.13 28.68
CA ASP A 844 -12.94 -13.05 28.91
C ASP A 844 -12.78 -11.92 27.88
N GLY A 845 -12.86 -12.27 26.59
CA GLY A 845 -12.70 -11.36 25.46
C GLY A 845 -12.64 -12.09 24.12
N ASP A 846 -12.82 -11.35 23.03
CA ASP A 846 -12.76 -11.88 21.66
C ASP A 846 -11.40 -11.54 21.04
N ILE A 847 -10.41 -12.40 21.29
CA ILE A 847 -9.03 -12.27 20.80
C ILE A 847 -8.53 -13.60 20.22
N PRO A 848 -7.66 -13.58 19.19
CA PRO A 848 -7.17 -14.82 18.60
C PRO A 848 -6.41 -15.71 19.59
N VAL A 849 -6.75 -17.00 19.62
CA VAL A 849 -5.96 -18.05 20.27
C VAL A 849 -5.44 -18.99 19.18
N ARG A 850 -4.18 -19.39 19.27
CA ARG A 850 -3.54 -20.31 18.31
C ARG A 850 -2.91 -21.49 19.01
N LEU A 851 -3.02 -22.67 18.42
CA LEU A 851 -2.34 -23.88 18.85
C LEU A 851 -1.50 -24.40 17.68
N ASP A 852 -0.20 -24.52 17.86
CA ASP A 852 0.78 -24.87 16.81
C ASP A 852 0.69 -23.95 15.56
N GLY A 853 0.32 -22.69 15.76
CA GLY A 853 0.20 -21.67 14.70
C GLY A 853 -1.17 -21.59 14.03
N GLU A 854 -2.01 -22.60 14.18
CA GLU A 854 -3.38 -22.61 13.67
C GLU A 854 -4.32 -21.87 14.62
N THR A 855 -5.19 -21.01 14.09
CA THR A 855 -6.23 -20.34 14.90
C THR A 855 -7.27 -21.37 15.34
N VAL A 856 -7.58 -21.35 16.63
CA VAL A 856 -8.50 -22.29 17.28
C VAL A 856 -9.51 -21.51 18.09
N GLU A 857 -10.77 -21.95 18.08
CA GLU A 857 -11.79 -21.36 18.92
C GLU A 857 -11.53 -21.76 20.38
N PRO A 858 -11.43 -20.82 21.35
CA PRO A 858 -11.17 -21.15 22.76
C PRO A 858 -12.20 -22.12 23.36
N SER A 859 -13.44 -22.05 22.87
CA SER A 859 -14.53 -22.98 23.23
C SER A 859 -14.34 -24.41 22.72
N GLU A 860 -13.49 -24.62 21.71
CA GLU A 860 -13.10 -25.93 21.19
C GLU A 860 -11.83 -26.48 21.87
N LEU A 861 -11.07 -25.62 22.56
CA LEU A 861 -9.90 -26.01 23.34
C LEU A 861 -10.29 -26.44 24.76
N GLY A 862 -11.17 -25.72 25.43
CA GLY A 862 -11.63 -26.10 26.76
C GLY A 862 -12.59 -27.29 26.72
N VAL A 863 -12.56 -28.13 27.75
CA VAL A 863 -13.77 -28.89 28.05
C VAL A 863 -14.73 -27.87 28.63
N GLU A 864 -15.85 -27.60 27.95
CA GLU A 864 -16.96 -26.77 28.47
C GLU A 864 -17.05 -26.96 29.98
N PRO A 865 -16.96 -25.88 30.81
CA PRO A 865 -16.94 -26.03 32.26
C PRO A 865 -18.11 -26.91 32.65
N ALA A 866 -17.84 -27.98 33.39
CA ALA A 866 -18.83 -29.01 33.61
C ALA A 866 -20.09 -28.38 34.23
N ARG A 867 -21.16 -28.32 33.44
CA ARG A 867 -22.44 -27.77 33.85
C ARG A 867 -23.04 -28.73 34.86
N THR A 868 -23.64 -28.21 35.92
CA THR A 868 -24.32 -29.05 36.91
C THR A 868 -25.76 -29.26 36.49
N VAL A 869 -26.14 -30.51 36.24
CA VAL A 869 -27.52 -30.90 35.97
C VAL A 869 -28.10 -31.56 37.21
N GLU A 870 -29.15 -30.98 37.77
CA GLU A 870 -29.88 -31.56 38.88
C GLU A 870 -31.26 -32.00 38.43
N VAL A 871 -31.61 -33.26 38.66
CA VAL A 871 -32.96 -33.79 38.49
C VAL A 871 -33.57 -33.99 39.87
N ASP A 872 -34.50 -33.12 40.24
CA ASP A 872 -35.12 -33.06 41.55
C ASP A 872 -36.46 -33.83 41.57
N GLY A 873 -36.43 -35.01 42.20
CA GLY A 873 -37.58 -35.85 42.50
C GLY A 873 -38.16 -35.64 43.90
N SER A 874 -37.70 -34.65 44.67
CA SER A 874 -38.13 -34.41 46.06
C SER A 874 -39.63 -34.09 46.22
N GLN A 875 -40.31 -33.73 45.13
CA GLN A 875 -41.72 -33.39 45.11
C GLN A 875 -42.65 -34.59 44.79
N THR A 876 -42.08 -35.74 44.42
CA THR A 876 -42.82 -36.95 44.06
C THR A 876 -42.44 -38.13 44.96
N ASP A 877 -43.44 -38.93 45.33
CA ASP A 877 -43.27 -40.21 46.04
C ASP A 877 -43.29 -41.40 45.05
N ASP A 878 -43.50 -41.15 43.75
CA ASP A 878 -43.47 -42.16 42.68
C ASP A 878 -42.14 -42.05 41.90
N PRO A 879 -41.47 -43.16 41.55
CA PRO A 879 -40.19 -43.16 40.86
C PRO A 879 -40.35 -42.81 39.38
N LEU A 880 -40.03 -41.55 39.04
CA LEU A 880 -40.17 -40.99 37.71
C LEU A 880 -38.87 -41.10 36.92
N ALA A 881 -38.97 -41.52 35.65
CA ALA A 881 -37.82 -41.73 34.78
C ALA A 881 -37.33 -40.42 34.13
N TYR A 882 -36.03 -40.35 33.91
CA TYR A 882 -35.40 -39.35 33.06
C TYR A 882 -34.27 -39.96 32.23
N THR A 883 -34.04 -39.37 31.06
CA THR A 883 -32.86 -39.65 30.25
C THR A 883 -32.37 -38.38 29.58
N PHE A 884 -31.05 -38.19 29.53
CA PHE A 884 -30.46 -37.11 28.75
C PHE A 884 -29.14 -37.57 28.14
N THR A 885 -28.78 -36.96 27.02
CA THR A 885 -27.52 -37.20 26.31
C THR A 885 -26.85 -35.87 26.02
N VAL A 886 -25.54 -35.84 26.21
CA VAL A 886 -24.67 -34.75 25.79
C VAL A 886 -23.68 -35.25 24.74
N ASP A 887 -23.20 -34.35 23.88
CA ASP A 887 -22.12 -34.66 22.95
C ASP A 887 -20.71 -34.62 23.61
N GLY A 888 -20.64 -34.25 24.89
CA GLY A 888 -19.45 -34.38 25.73
C GLY A 888 -19.54 -35.51 26.76
N SER A 889 -19.06 -35.27 27.98
CA SER A 889 -18.94 -36.28 29.04
C SER A 889 -19.97 -36.08 30.15
N VAL A 890 -20.29 -37.15 30.90
CA VAL A 890 -21.14 -37.09 32.09
C VAL A 890 -20.49 -37.80 33.26
N THR A 891 -20.42 -37.12 34.40
CA THR A 891 -19.99 -37.69 35.69
C THR A 891 -21.15 -37.61 36.70
N ALA A 892 -21.53 -38.75 37.27
CA ALA A 892 -22.55 -38.81 38.31
C ALA A 892 -22.06 -38.16 39.63
N GLY A 893 -22.88 -37.26 40.18
CA GLY A 893 -22.64 -36.55 41.43
C GLY A 893 -23.52 -37.06 42.58
N ASP A 894 -23.80 -36.18 43.54
CA ASP A 894 -24.60 -36.52 44.73
C ASP A 894 -26.02 -36.97 44.33
N GLY A 895 -26.50 -38.07 44.93
CA GLY A 895 -27.86 -38.60 44.70
C GLY A 895 -28.10 -39.30 43.36
N ALA A 896 -27.06 -39.49 42.53
CA ALA A 896 -27.15 -40.16 41.23
C ALA A 896 -26.76 -41.66 41.27
N THR A 897 -26.92 -42.34 42.42
CA THR A 897 -26.35 -43.69 42.64
C THR A 897 -27.04 -44.83 41.90
N ASP A 898 -28.26 -44.60 41.39
CA ASP A 898 -29.09 -45.61 40.70
C ASP A 898 -29.27 -45.32 39.20
N ALA A 899 -28.48 -44.39 38.63
CA ALA A 899 -28.53 -44.06 37.21
C ALA A 899 -27.44 -44.79 36.41
N ASP A 900 -27.82 -45.29 35.24
CA ASP A 900 -26.91 -45.88 34.27
C ASP A 900 -26.32 -44.75 33.40
N VAL A 901 -25.00 -44.56 33.46
CA VAL A 901 -24.25 -43.61 32.63
C VAL A 901 -23.43 -44.38 31.61
N THR A 902 -23.66 -44.17 30.32
CA THR A 902 -22.93 -44.83 29.23
C THR A 902 -22.79 -43.86 28.06
N ASP A 903 -21.56 -43.66 27.58
CA ASP A 903 -21.23 -42.85 26.40
C ASP A 903 -21.97 -41.50 26.32
N GLY A 904 -21.85 -40.67 27.38
CA GLY A 904 -22.48 -39.34 27.45
C GLY A 904 -24.01 -39.36 27.67
N THR A 905 -24.62 -40.54 27.79
CA THR A 905 -26.05 -40.73 28.07
C THR A 905 -26.29 -41.15 29.51
N VAL A 906 -27.27 -40.51 30.16
CA VAL A 906 -27.77 -40.87 31.49
C VAL A 906 -29.18 -41.45 31.35
N THR A 907 -29.43 -42.57 32.02
CA THR A 907 -30.77 -43.11 32.25
C THR A 907 -30.97 -43.34 33.73
N GLY A 908 -31.91 -42.62 34.34
CA GLY A 908 -32.12 -42.66 35.79
C GLY A 908 -33.58 -42.59 36.20
N ARG A 909 -33.81 -42.75 37.49
CA ARG A 909 -35.09 -42.48 38.16
C ARG A 909 -34.86 -41.58 39.36
N ALA A 910 -35.78 -40.66 39.62
CA ALA A 910 -35.73 -39.79 40.80
C ALA A 910 -36.97 -40.03 41.68
N GLU A 911 -36.76 -40.22 42.99
CA GLU A 911 -37.80 -40.50 43.98
C GLU A 911 -37.41 -39.92 45.36
N GLY A 912 -38.02 -38.80 45.75
CA GLY A 912 -37.80 -38.20 47.08
C GLY A 912 -36.41 -37.58 47.31
N ASP A 913 -35.55 -37.59 46.30
CA ASP A 913 -34.19 -37.05 46.33
C ASP A 913 -33.84 -36.28 45.04
N THR A 914 -32.65 -35.70 45.01
CA THR A 914 -32.12 -34.95 43.86
C THR A 914 -30.88 -35.67 43.36
N SER A 915 -30.86 -36.01 42.07
CA SER A 915 -29.69 -36.58 41.41
C SER A 915 -28.93 -35.48 40.68
N ALA A 916 -27.65 -35.28 41.02
CA ALA A 916 -26.78 -34.32 40.38
C ALA A 916 -25.80 -34.99 39.39
N TYR A 917 -25.50 -34.30 38.29
CA TYR A 917 -24.55 -34.71 37.26
C TYR A 917 -23.68 -33.53 36.86
N ALA A 918 -22.38 -33.78 36.65
CA ALA A 918 -21.48 -32.85 35.98
C ALA A 918 -21.42 -33.24 34.50
N VAL A 919 -21.83 -32.35 33.60
CA VAL A 919 -21.92 -32.62 32.16
C VAL A 919 -21.08 -31.64 31.35
N THR A 920 -20.42 -32.12 30.31
CA THR A 920 -19.69 -31.29 29.34
C THR A 920 -20.29 -31.45 27.95
N GLY A 921 -20.13 -30.48 27.06
CA GLY A 921 -20.76 -30.47 25.74
C GLY A 921 -22.24 -30.09 25.76
N ALA A 922 -22.84 -29.90 24.58
CA ALA A 922 -24.24 -29.53 24.40
C ALA A 922 -25.19 -30.71 24.62
N PHE A 923 -26.43 -30.41 25.04
CA PHE A 923 -27.47 -31.43 25.14
C PHE A 923 -27.97 -31.79 23.75
N THR A 924 -27.87 -33.07 23.40
CA THR A 924 -28.42 -33.61 22.17
C THR A 924 -29.80 -34.23 22.40
N ASN A 925 -30.12 -34.57 23.65
CA ASN A 925 -31.43 -35.09 24.06
C ASN A 925 -31.66 -34.87 25.58
N PHE A 926 -32.88 -34.53 25.97
CA PHE A 926 -33.32 -34.40 27.36
C PHE A 926 -34.81 -34.76 27.48
N GLN A 927 -35.11 -35.83 28.20
CA GLN A 927 -36.46 -36.32 28.45
C GLN A 927 -36.68 -36.56 29.94
N VAL A 928 -37.82 -36.13 30.45
CA VAL A 928 -38.27 -36.36 31.83
C VAL A 928 -39.74 -36.70 31.87
N GLU A 929 -40.15 -37.52 32.82
CA GLU A 929 -41.57 -37.67 33.16
C GLU A 929 -42.11 -36.42 33.89
N SER A 930 -43.36 -36.06 33.60
CA SER A 930 -43.97 -34.71 33.69
C SER A 930 -43.93 -33.95 35.02
N ASP A 931 -43.41 -34.52 36.11
CA ASP A 931 -43.43 -33.92 37.45
C ASP A 931 -42.01 -33.69 38.03
N LEU A 932 -40.94 -33.94 37.28
CA LEU A 932 -39.56 -33.69 37.71
C LEU A 932 -39.13 -32.24 37.44
N VAL A 933 -38.45 -31.62 38.42
CA VAL A 933 -37.82 -30.31 38.26
C VAL A 933 -36.38 -30.51 37.82
N VAL A 934 -36.01 -29.93 36.67
CA VAL A 934 -34.63 -29.97 36.15
C VAL A 934 -33.98 -28.62 36.36
N ARG A 935 -32.75 -28.62 36.87
CA ARG A 935 -31.90 -27.42 36.96
C ARG A 935 -30.62 -27.62 36.18
N VAL A 936 -30.19 -26.58 35.48
CA VAL A 936 -28.86 -26.48 34.88
C VAL A 936 -28.16 -25.30 35.53
N ASP A 937 -27.00 -25.56 36.11
CA ASP A 937 -26.20 -24.59 36.87
C ASP A 937 -26.99 -23.90 38.00
N GLY A 938 -27.88 -24.67 38.64
CA GLY A 938 -28.73 -24.22 39.75
C GLY A 938 -30.03 -23.53 39.34
N GLU A 939 -30.19 -23.17 38.06
CA GLU A 939 -31.38 -22.49 37.54
C GLU A 939 -32.41 -23.49 36.99
N PRO A 940 -33.71 -23.39 37.36
CA PRO A 940 -34.76 -24.22 36.78
C PRO A 940 -34.92 -23.97 35.28
N VAL A 941 -34.93 -25.04 34.49
CA VAL A 941 -35.06 -24.98 33.03
C VAL A 941 -36.24 -25.82 32.57
N ASP A 942 -36.81 -25.47 31.43
CA ASP A 942 -37.77 -26.33 30.72
C ASP A 942 -36.98 -27.39 29.94
N PRO A 943 -37.07 -28.68 30.28
CA PRO A 943 -36.28 -29.73 29.63
C PRO A 943 -36.50 -29.82 28.12
N SER A 944 -37.68 -29.43 27.63
CA SER A 944 -37.99 -29.42 26.20
C SER A 944 -37.14 -28.44 25.39
N THR A 945 -36.58 -27.41 26.04
CA THR A 945 -35.71 -26.40 25.43
C THR A 945 -34.24 -26.80 25.37
N LEU A 946 -33.88 -27.92 26.01
CA LEU A 946 -32.50 -28.44 26.02
C LEU A 946 -32.23 -29.42 24.88
N ASN A 947 -33.21 -29.77 24.05
CA ASN A 947 -33.00 -30.67 22.91
C ASN A 947 -32.31 -29.90 21.77
N GLY A 948 -31.06 -30.22 21.46
CA GLY A 948 -30.31 -29.64 20.35
C GLY A 948 -31.00 -29.83 18.99
N GLY A 949 -31.53 -28.73 18.43
CA GLY A 949 -31.74 -28.48 16.99
C GLY A 949 -32.57 -29.48 16.17
N HIS A 950 -33.82 -29.13 15.87
CA HIS A 950 -34.67 -29.83 14.88
C HIS A 950 -34.26 -29.63 13.39
N ASP A 951 -33.12 -28.96 13.12
CA ASP A 951 -32.73 -28.45 11.80
C ASP A 951 -31.57 -29.23 11.16
N LEU A 952 -31.62 -30.57 11.25
CA LEU A 952 -30.71 -31.41 10.48
C LEU A 952 -31.06 -31.33 8.97
N PRO A 953 -30.07 -31.18 8.08
CA PRO A 953 -30.24 -30.75 6.68
C PRO A 953 -30.92 -31.79 5.80
N HIS A 954 -31.07 -33.03 6.25
CA HIS A 954 -31.71 -34.10 5.50
C HIS A 954 -32.81 -34.77 6.34
N GLU A 955 -33.83 -35.29 5.66
CA GLU A 955 -34.96 -35.98 6.27
C GLU A 955 -34.95 -37.45 5.84
N LEU A 956 -35.09 -38.34 6.82
CA LEU A 956 -35.37 -39.76 6.62
C LEU A 956 -36.81 -40.03 7.08
N VAL A 957 -37.60 -40.63 6.21
CA VAL A 957 -38.94 -41.13 6.52
C VAL A 957 -38.97 -42.64 6.33
N VAL A 958 -39.41 -43.38 7.34
CA VAL A 958 -39.64 -44.82 7.29
C VAL A 958 -41.15 -45.06 7.42
N ASP A 959 -41.77 -45.68 6.41
CA ASP A 959 -43.23 -45.86 6.31
C ASP A 959 -43.54 -47.36 6.27
N GLY A 960 -44.25 -47.87 7.27
CA GLY A 960 -44.71 -49.25 7.32
C GLY A 960 -45.91 -49.50 6.40
N ASP A 961 -45.99 -50.68 5.78
CA ASP A 961 -47.09 -51.04 4.86
C ASP A 961 -48.05 -52.11 5.41
N GLY A 962 -47.95 -52.42 6.71
CA GLY A 962 -48.91 -53.20 7.47
C GLY A 962 -48.30 -54.18 8.48
N ALA A 963 -47.41 -55.07 8.03
CA ALA A 963 -46.73 -56.01 8.93
C ALA A 963 -45.53 -55.33 9.61
N GLU A 964 -45.28 -55.63 10.89
CA GLU A 964 -44.16 -55.06 11.64
C GLU A 964 -42.82 -55.32 10.92
N ALA A 965 -42.10 -54.24 10.62
CA ALA A 965 -40.82 -54.21 9.96
C ALA A 965 -39.83 -53.42 10.82
N SER A 966 -38.65 -53.99 11.07
CA SER A 966 -37.59 -53.30 11.80
C SER A 966 -36.61 -52.63 10.84
N TYR A 967 -36.07 -51.47 11.22
CA TYR A 967 -35.09 -50.72 10.44
C TYR A 967 -33.87 -50.30 11.26
N LEU A 968 -32.74 -50.12 10.58
CA LEU A 968 -31.49 -49.56 11.08
C LEU A 968 -30.84 -48.75 9.95
N VAL A 969 -30.57 -47.47 10.20
CA VAL A 969 -29.88 -46.55 9.29
C VAL A 969 -28.69 -45.93 10.03
N GLU A 970 -27.50 -46.00 9.46
CA GLU A 970 -26.29 -45.34 10.00
C GLU A 970 -25.83 -44.25 9.03
N THR A 971 -25.42 -43.10 9.56
CA THR A 971 -24.94 -41.93 8.82
C THR A 971 -23.53 -41.51 9.27
N THR A 972 -22.82 -40.75 8.44
CA THR A 972 -21.53 -40.14 8.83
C THR A 972 -21.70 -38.93 9.76
N GLY A 973 -22.89 -38.30 9.74
CA GLY A 973 -23.26 -37.21 10.65
C GLY A 973 -24.31 -37.63 11.68
N SER A 974 -24.96 -36.65 12.31
CA SER A 974 -25.90 -36.85 13.42
C SER A 974 -27.28 -37.27 12.92
N VAL A 975 -28.06 -37.94 13.80
CA VAL A 975 -29.46 -38.32 13.57
C VAL A 975 -30.28 -37.88 14.78
N ALA A 976 -31.45 -37.27 14.56
CA ALA A 976 -32.39 -36.89 15.60
C ALA A 976 -33.84 -37.21 15.19
N LYS A 977 -34.71 -37.51 16.15
CA LYS A 977 -36.15 -37.67 15.90
C LYS A 977 -36.77 -36.31 15.55
N ARG A 978 -37.71 -36.27 14.62
CA ARG A 978 -38.50 -35.05 14.36
C ARG A 978 -39.79 -35.05 15.16
N ASP A 979 -40.13 -33.89 15.73
CA ASP A 979 -41.39 -33.70 16.45
C ASP A 979 -42.58 -33.59 15.48
N GLY A 980 -43.72 -34.18 15.87
CA GLY A 980 -44.98 -34.09 15.13
C GLY A 980 -45.82 -35.36 15.23
N GLY A 981 -47.05 -35.33 14.69
CA GLY A 981 -47.97 -36.48 14.72
C GLY A 981 -47.54 -37.71 13.90
N TRP A 982 -46.32 -37.70 13.35
CA TRP A 982 -45.66 -38.73 12.54
C TRP A 982 -44.15 -38.78 12.84
N GLY A 983 -43.75 -38.34 14.03
CA GLY A 983 -42.38 -38.44 14.53
C GLY A 983 -42.11 -39.83 15.09
N ALA A 984 -40.86 -40.28 15.01
CA ALA A 984 -40.44 -41.58 15.54
C ALA A 984 -40.87 -41.75 17.01
N GLU A 985 -41.42 -42.92 17.36
CA GLU A 985 -41.96 -43.13 18.70
C GLU A 985 -40.87 -43.22 19.75
N ALA A 986 -41.24 -43.16 21.03
CA ALA A 986 -40.31 -43.27 22.15
C ALA A 986 -39.48 -44.56 22.12
N SER A 987 -39.99 -45.64 21.53
CA SER A 987 -39.29 -46.93 21.38
C SER A 987 -38.18 -46.95 20.34
N ASP A 988 -38.16 -45.99 19.41
CA ASP A 988 -37.13 -45.92 18.39
C ASP A 988 -35.86 -45.26 18.96
N ALA A 989 -34.73 -45.49 18.31
CA ALA A 989 -33.45 -44.89 18.65
C ALA A 989 -33.01 -43.90 17.55
N ALA A 990 -32.45 -42.78 17.99
CA ALA A 990 -31.79 -41.77 17.18
C ALA A 990 -30.56 -41.31 17.96
N THR A 991 -29.42 -41.96 17.75
CA THR A 991 -28.23 -41.74 18.59
C THR A 991 -26.95 -41.93 17.77
N GLY A 992 -25.99 -41.01 17.89
CA GLY A 992 -24.65 -41.17 17.32
C GLY A 992 -24.61 -41.42 15.81
N GLY A 993 -25.55 -40.83 15.06
CA GLY A 993 -25.69 -41.06 13.62
C GLY A 993 -26.48 -42.33 13.26
N VAL A 994 -27.17 -42.96 14.21
CA VAL A 994 -27.93 -44.19 13.99
C VAL A 994 -29.42 -43.96 14.26
N ALA A 995 -30.27 -44.25 13.27
CA ALA A 995 -31.72 -44.38 13.42
C ALA A 995 -32.10 -45.87 13.47
N SER A 996 -32.86 -46.33 14.46
CA SER A 996 -33.39 -47.70 14.44
C SER A 996 -34.73 -47.81 15.14
N GLY A 997 -35.62 -48.66 14.63
CA GLY A 997 -36.96 -48.76 15.18
C GLY A 997 -37.79 -49.84 14.50
N THR A 998 -39.10 -49.80 14.72
CA THR A 998 -40.06 -50.69 14.07
C THR A 998 -41.29 -49.93 13.58
N VAL A 999 -41.67 -50.13 12.32
CA VAL A 999 -42.90 -49.60 11.74
C VAL A 999 -43.85 -50.73 11.32
N ALA A 1000 -45.16 -50.52 11.42
CA ALA A 1000 -46.23 -51.41 10.95
C ALA A 1000 -47.25 -50.66 10.08
N GLU A 1001 -48.28 -50.03 10.65
CA GLU A 1001 -49.23 -49.14 9.94
C GLU A 1001 -48.95 -47.65 10.22
N ASP A 1002 -47.79 -47.37 10.79
CA ASP A 1002 -47.27 -46.08 11.25
C ASP A 1002 -45.99 -45.68 10.48
N ARG A 1003 -45.47 -44.51 10.87
CA ARG A 1003 -44.39 -43.82 10.17
C ARG A 1003 -43.48 -43.13 11.16
N ASP A 1004 -42.19 -43.33 10.94
CA ASP A 1004 -41.13 -42.68 11.69
C ASP A 1004 -40.40 -41.65 10.85
N THR A 1005 -40.11 -40.51 11.46
CA THR A 1005 -39.39 -39.41 10.80
C THR A 1005 -38.19 -38.99 11.63
N PHE A 1006 -37.04 -38.93 10.97
CA PHE A 1006 -35.76 -38.49 11.52
C PHE A 1006 -35.15 -37.37 10.68
N GLY A 1007 -34.48 -36.42 11.33
CA GLY A 1007 -33.51 -35.54 10.69
C GLY A 1007 -32.13 -36.18 10.73
N PHE A 1008 -31.31 -35.98 9.70
CA PHE A 1008 -29.90 -36.42 9.72
C PHE A 1008 -28.96 -35.46 8.96
N SER A 1009 -27.65 -35.55 9.25
CA SER A 1009 -26.57 -34.90 8.49
C SER A 1009 -25.56 -35.94 7.97
N GLY A 1010 -24.76 -35.55 6.97
CA GLY A 1010 -23.78 -36.45 6.35
C GLY A 1010 -24.38 -37.50 5.42
N ASP A 1011 -23.56 -38.50 5.06
CA ASP A 1011 -23.89 -39.56 4.11
C ASP A 1011 -24.41 -40.81 4.83
N VAL A 1012 -25.35 -41.53 4.22
CA VAL A 1012 -25.83 -42.83 4.74
C VAL A 1012 -24.78 -43.91 4.44
N THR A 1013 -24.22 -44.51 5.49
CA THR A 1013 -23.16 -45.53 5.39
C THR A 1013 -23.71 -46.96 5.50
N ARG A 1014 -24.83 -47.15 6.18
CA ARG A 1014 -25.48 -48.47 6.31
C ARG A 1014 -27.00 -48.33 6.34
N LEU A 1015 -27.67 -49.27 5.67
CA LEU A 1015 -29.11 -49.43 5.71
C LEU A 1015 -29.49 -50.90 5.85
N ARG A 1016 -30.35 -51.22 6.82
CA ARG A 1016 -30.93 -52.56 7.00
C ARG A 1016 -32.42 -52.45 7.33
N ILE A 1017 -33.22 -53.27 6.65
CA ILE A 1017 -34.66 -53.41 6.92
C ILE A 1017 -34.96 -54.91 6.97
N ASP A 1018 -35.71 -55.33 7.99
CA ASP A 1018 -36.20 -56.70 8.14
C ASP A 1018 -37.73 -56.65 8.26
N GLY A 1019 -38.40 -56.89 7.13
CA GLY A 1019 -39.85 -56.69 6.93
C GLY A 1019 -40.15 -55.88 5.68
N ASP A 1020 -41.43 -55.53 5.48
CA ASP A 1020 -41.90 -54.71 4.36
C ASP A 1020 -42.13 -53.27 4.85
N ALA A 1021 -41.22 -52.37 4.49
CA ALA A 1021 -41.29 -50.93 4.78
C ALA A 1021 -40.64 -50.11 3.66
N SER A 1022 -41.10 -48.88 3.46
CA SER A 1022 -40.55 -47.95 2.45
C SER A 1022 -39.75 -46.83 3.10
N LEU A 1023 -38.63 -46.46 2.48
CA LEU A 1023 -37.79 -45.36 2.95
C LEU A 1023 -37.76 -44.22 1.93
N THR A 1024 -37.91 -43.00 2.44
CA THR A 1024 -37.78 -41.78 1.65
C THR A 1024 -36.73 -40.88 2.28
N PHE A 1025 -35.75 -40.46 1.46
CA PHE A 1025 -34.77 -39.45 1.83
C PHE A 1025 -35.12 -38.13 1.16
N ARG A 1026 -35.14 -37.03 1.92
CA ARG A 1026 -35.35 -35.67 1.39
C ARG A 1026 -34.22 -34.76 1.81
N ARG A 1027 -33.97 -33.74 0.99
CA ARG A 1027 -33.03 -32.65 1.25
C ARG A 1027 -33.79 -31.42 1.72
#